data_AF-A0A5C1EBJ5-F1
#
_entry.id   AF-A0A5C1EBJ5-F1
#
_cell.length_a   1.000
_cell.length_b   1.000
_cell.length_c   1.000
_cell.angle_alpha   90.00
_cell.angle_beta   90.00
_cell.angle_gamma   90.00
#
_symmetry.space_group_name_H-M   'P 1'
#
loop_
_entity.id
_entity.type
_entity.pdbx_description
1 polymer ?
#
loop_
_entity_poly.entity_id
_entity_poly.type
_entity_poly.pdbx_seq_one_letter_code
_entity_poly.pdbx_strand_id
1 'polypeptide(L)'
;MNHTYRLVWNDQTQRYVPAPEIARGRGKVGGRAPARLKAATLLLGAAFSLPVFAQAAGALAANALPTGAQVVAGQAGIAQSGNQMTVTQGSDKAIINWQSFNIGANAAVQFIQPSTSAVALNRVIAGDASQIHGKLSANGQVWLINPNGVVFGKGSQVDVGGLVASTMNITNEDFLAGKAVFTRNGTTGGIVNQGTINAADGGLVALLAPTVRNEGIVTARLGTVAMAAGDRITLDAGANGLLQVAVDPATVKTLVENKQLIVADGGQVVMTGKAADALSASVVANTGTIQARAVAEHQGRILLIADMEHGETQVGGTLDASAPAGGNGGFIETSAARVTVADSALITTKAASGQSGTWLIDPNDFTIAASGGNMTGAAVSAALQNNGNFTIETATQGTAGGKGDIRVNDAVTWSAASTLTLNAERNIDINAVVSVNSDGKLAMNYRSGGNINTPGFSGRVNFEKSGSGLLTVNGQGYTVIKDLTALQAINDGLGGKYALGADIDASGGGNFTPISGVGSDYNTPFNGTFDGLGHVIRNLVIEQPSTIYVGLFGYTSSDSVIRNVGLEGGSVNGSGYVGGLVGFNTGSISTSYATGSVSTSEILGFDIGAGGLVGQNRGSISASYATGSVSASGGFRASAGGLVGLNSHGGSIGTSYATGSVSASASGNVYAYAGGLVGYNYSDISSSYATGSVSASASGGGNAFAGGLVGYYSYGSISASYATGSVSALGDSLNCAGGLVGVDENGGTITNAFYATTDINGNVINNGGLVNGDWTGNALGTGKSLADLQKAGTFAAWGANIDDRGGSGAVWRIYDGHSTPLLRSLLKALTVDAGTLAGKVYDGSAASGTVGSYTPSVSGAQLDGGLSYATASKNAGTYRASDGSLQLGGLYSDQRGYDIRYAGSLEINKAALTVTAANASKTEGSLLAFTGTEFTTGGGQLKNDETLVRVDLSSSGAPADAKAGSYAIAVGNAQGGNGFDASNYDIAYVNGVLSVAAKAGAQENPAGAQENQAPSSGTIWRNQAHEAHKAHQAPPQERLGQARGGQTLAGTSPFLTLAPIFIRARDED
;
A
#
# COMPACT_ATOMS: atom_id res chain seq x y z
N MET A 1 -34.47 25.77 -27.59
CA MET A 1 -33.40 26.79 -27.61
C MET A 1 -33.72 27.78 -28.71
N ASN A 2 -33.35 29.05 -28.55
CA ASN A 2 -33.51 30.05 -29.60
C ASN A 2 -32.56 29.75 -30.77
N HIS A 3 -32.83 30.33 -31.95
CA HIS A 3 -32.06 30.03 -33.18
C HIS A 3 -30.64 30.61 -33.19
N THR A 4 -30.28 31.42 -32.19
CA THR A 4 -28.91 31.90 -31.93
C THR A 4 -28.28 31.09 -30.79
N TYR A 5 -27.11 30.50 -31.04
CA TYR A 5 -26.31 29.81 -30.02
C TYR A 5 -24.82 29.92 -30.35
N ARG A 6 -23.96 29.80 -29.33
CA ARG A 6 -22.51 29.77 -29.49
C ARG A 6 -22.01 28.33 -29.36
N LEU A 7 -21.24 27.84 -30.32
CA LEU A 7 -20.49 26.59 -30.15
C LEU A 7 -19.29 26.83 -29.23
N VAL A 8 -19.18 26.05 -28.17
CA VAL A 8 -18.10 26.10 -27.18
C VAL A 8 -17.48 24.70 -27.05
N TRP A 9 -16.15 24.62 -27.02
CA TRP A 9 -15.45 23.34 -26.89
C TRP A 9 -15.55 22.80 -25.46
N ASN A 10 -16.07 21.58 -25.31
CA ASN A 10 -16.18 20.87 -24.04
C ASN A 10 -15.10 19.78 -23.96
N ASP A 11 -14.11 19.98 -23.08
CA ASP A 11 -12.95 19.09 -22.96
C ASP A 11 -13.30 17.72 -22.32
N GLN A 12 -14.37 17.61 -21.53
CA GLN A 12 -14.81 16.32 -20.96
C GLN A 12 -15.46 15.39 -22.01
N THR A 13 -16.08 15.96 -23.05
CA THR A 13 -16.79 15.20 -24.11
C THR A 13 -16.15 15.33 -25.49
N GLN A 14 -14.98 15.98 -25.58
CA GLN A 14 -14.15 16.14 -26.79
C GLN A 14 -14.92 16.61 -28.04
N ARG A 15 -15.90 17.50 -27.83
CA ARG A 15 -16.77 18.03 -28.90
C ARG A 15 -17.17 19.48 -28.65
N TYR A 16 -17.57 20.16 -29.72
CA TYR A 16 -18.29 21.43 -29.59
C TYR A 16 -19.73 21.17 -29.15
N VAL A 17 -20.20 21.94 -28.17
CA VAL A 17 -21.59 21.91 -27.69
C VAL A 17 -22.23 23.30 -27.83
N PRO A 18 -23.54 23.39 -28.11
CA PRO A 18 -24.25 24.66 -28.12
C PRO A 18 -24.39 25.21 -26.70
N ALA A 19 -24.04 26.48 -26.52
CA ALA A 19 -24.16 27.23 -25.29
C ALA A 19 -24.86 28.58 -25.55
N PRO A 20 -25.39 29.26 -24.51
CA PRO A 20 -25.94 30.61 -24.64
C PRO A 20 -24.94 31.58 -25.29
N GLU A 21 -25.44 32.54 -26.07
CA GLU A 21 -24.61 33.49 -26.81
C GLU A 21 -23.70 34.36 -25.91
N ILE A 22 -24.15 34.63 -24.68
CA ILE A 22 -23.39 35.32 -23.62
C ILE A 22 -22.26 34.48 -23.00
N ALA A 23 -22.14 33.19 -23.34
CA ALA A 23 -21.09 32.33 -22.79
C ALA A 23 -19.69 32.75 -23.28
N ARG A 24 -18.71 32.74 -22.37
CA ARG A 24 -17.30 33.00 -22.69
C ARG A 24 -16.81 31.92 -23.68
N GLY A 25 -16.36 32.36 -24.86
CA GLY A 25 -15.92 31.45 -25.91
C GLY A 25 -14.65 30.68 -25.54
N ARG A 26 -14.69 29.36 -25.66
CA ARG A 26 -13.55 28.44 -25.53
C ARG A 26 -13.45 27.64 -26.82
N GLY A 27 -12.41 27.89 -27.61
CA GLY A 27 -12.09 27.09 -28.78
C GLY A 27 -11.26 25.85 -28.41
N LYS A 28 -11.18 24.87 -29.31
CA LYS A 28 -10.24 23.75 -29.18
C LYS A 28 -8.80 24.31 -29.20
N VAL A 29 -8.05 24.12 -28.11
CA VAL A 29 -6.72 24.75 -27.95
C VAL A 29 -5.69 24.09 -28.86
N GLY A 30 -5.40 24.75 -29.99
CA GLY A 30 -4.29 24.41 -30.87
C GLY A 30 -2.98 24.94 -30.30
N GLY A 31 -2.33 24.18 -29.41
CA GLY A 31 -1.12 24.60 -28.72
C GLY A 31 -0.25 23.45 -28.24
N ARG A 32 1.08 23.69 -28.26
CA ARG A 32 2.14 22.77 -27.81
C ARG A 32 1.82 22.12 -26.45
N ALA A 33 2.15 20.84 -26.30
CA ALA A 33 1.87 20.06 -25.10
C ALA A 33 2.42 20.75 -23.83
N PRO A 34 1.60 20.97 -22.78
CA PRO A 34 2.07 21.54 -21.53
C PRO A 34 2.90 20.49 -20.77
N ALA A 35 4.10 20.88 -20.33
CA ALA A 35 4.94 20.05 -19.47
C ALA A 35 4.39 20.03 -18.02
N ARG A 36 3.32 19.27 -17.79
CA ARG A 36 2.81 18.92 -16.46
C ARG A 36 2.48 17.42 -16.41
N LEU A 37 3.23 16.71 -15.56
CA LEU A 37 3.02 15.35 -15.06
C LEU A 37 2.21 14.39 -15.95
N LYS A 38 2.82 13.94 -17.06
CA LYS A 38 2.67 12.54 -17.50
C LYS A 38 3.73 11.68 -16.81
N ALA A 39 3.63 11.57 -15.48
CA ALA A 39 4.58 10.85 -14.63
C ALA A 39 4.04 9.45 -14.24
N ALA A 40 3.27 8.80 -15.12
CA ALA A 40 2.59 7.53 -14.85
C ALA A 40 2.24 6.75 -16.14
N THR A 41 3.17 6.61 -17.10
CA THR A 41 2.92 5.78 -18.32
C THR A 41 4.17 5.25 -19.03
N LEU A 42 5.35 5.29 -18.40
CA LEU A 42 6.61 4.81 -19.01
C LEU A 42 7.67 4.52 -17.93
N LEU A 43 7.43 3.47 -17.14
CA LEU A 43 8.35 2.99 -16.09
C LEU A 43 8.91 1.58 -16.32
N LEU A 44 8.54 0.90 -17.42
CA LEU A 44 9.15 -0.35 -17.89
C LEU A 44 10.59 -0.10 -18.40
N GLY A 45 11.53 0.16 -17.49
CA GLY A 45 12.97 0.24 -17.78
C GLY A 45 13.78 1.30 -17.03
N ALA A 46 13.18 2.24 -16.30
CA ALA A 46 13.92 3.37 -15.71
C ALA A 46 14.84 3.00 -14.52
N ALA A 47 14.56 1.88 -13.84
CA ALA A 47 15.30 1.45 -12.64
C ALA A 47 16.57 0.62 -12.95
N PHE A 48 16.73 0.11 -14.18
CA PHE A 48 17.84 -0.74 -14.58
C PHE A 48 18.72 -0.06 -15.63
N SER A 49 19.45 0.96 -15.19
CA SER A 49 20.62 1.48 -15.90
C SER A 49 21.80 0.50 -15.84
N LEU A 50 21.60 -0.72 -16.38
CA LEU A 50 22.70 -1.59 -16.76
C LEU A 50 23.56 -0.86 -17.79
N PRO A 51 24.90 -1.02 -17.77
CA PRO A 51 25.74 -0.45 -18.80
C PRO A 51 25.29 -1.01 -20.15
N VAL A 52 24.96 -0.12 -21.09
CA VAL A 52 24.84 -0.50 -22.50
C VAL A 52 26.17 -1.14 -22.88
N PHE A 53 26.13 -2.35 -23.44
CA PHE A 53 27.30 -2.98 -24.06
C PHE A 53 27.66 -2.26 -25.37
N ALA A 54 28.06 -0.99 -25.22
CA ALA A 54 28.66 -0.16 -26.25
C ALA A 54 30.08 -0.69 -26.49
N GLN A 55 30.16 -1.82 -27.18
CA GLN A 55 31.43 -2.38 -27.58
C GLN A 55 32.14 -1.41 -28.51
N ALA A 56 33.19 -0.78 -28.00
CA ALA A 56 34.20 -0.10 -28.80
C ALA A 56 35.11 -1.12 -29.51
N ALA A 57 34.50 -2.11 -30.17
CA ALA A 57 35.20 -3.09 -30.97
C ALA A 57 35.63 -2.44 -32.30
N GLY A 58 36.82 -2.79 -32.78
CA GLY A 58 37.31 -2.31 -34.07
C GLY A 58 36.38 -2.71 -35.21
N ALA A 59 36.24 -1.85 -36.21
CA ALA A 59 35.35 -2.09 -37.36
C ALA A 59 35.74 -3.40 -38.09
N LEU A 60 34.89 -4.42 -37.96
CA LEU A 60 35.14 -5.73 -38.55
C LEU A 60 35.20 -5.64 -40.08
N ALA A 61 36.25 -6.21 -40.67
CA ALA A 61 36.37 -6.29 -42.12
C ALA A 61 35.17 -7.05 -42.71
N ALA A 62 34.58 -6.53 -43.79
CA ALA A 62 33.35 -7.08 -44.36
C ALA A 62 33.51 -8.55 -44.85
N ASN A 63 34.73 -9.01 -45.10
CA ASN A 63 35.08 -10.38 -45.48
C ASN A 63 35.71 -11.21 -44.34
N ALA A 64 35.64 -10.75 -43.09
CA ALA A 64 36.21 -11.47 -41.96
C ALA A 64 35.55 -12.86 -41.78
N LEU A 65 36.36 -13.83 -41.39
CA LEU A 65 35.97 -15.20 -41.10
C LEU A 65 36.60 -15.64 -39.75
N PRO A 66 36.14 -16.75 -39.15
CA PRO A 66 36.76 -17.31 -37.94
C PRO A 66 38.24 -17.65 -38.14
N THR A 67 39.07 -17.49 -37.10
CA THR A 67 40.53 -17.67 -37.20
C THR A 67 41.13 -18.51 -36.06
N GLY A 68 42.28 -19.13 -36.32
CA GLY A 68 43.03 -19.91 -35.34
C GLY A 68 42.30 -21.17 -34.86
N ALA A 69 41.68 -21.89 -35.79
CA ALA A 69 40.93 -23.12 -35.49
C ALA A 69 41.83 -24.24 -34.94
N GLN A 70 41.37 -24.93 -33.90
CA GLN A 70 41.98 -26.16 -33.39
C GLN A 70 40.88 -27.17 -33.03
N VAL A 71 40.86 -28.32 -33.70
CA VAL A 71 39.93 -29.41 -33.36
C VAL A 71 40.43 -30.13 -32.12
N VAL A 72 39.65 -30.10 -31.04
CA VAL A 72 40.00 -30.64 -29.71
C VAL A 72 39.41 -32.04 -29.52
N ALA A 73 38.24 -32.32 -30.09
CA ALA A 73 37.59 -33.63 -30.04
C ALA A 73 36.68 -33.83 -31.26
N GLY A 74 36.46 -35.10 -31.63
CA GLY A 74 35.71 -35.47 -32.83
C GLY A 74 36.51 -35.25 -34.12
N GLN A 75 35.80 -35.22 -35.25
CA GLN A 75 36.36 -35.01 -36.59
C GLN A 75 35.73 -33.78 -37.24
N ALA A 76 36.55 -32.81 -37.64
CA ALA A 76 36.13 -31.67 -38.46
C ALA A 76 37.25 -31.24 -39.40
N GLY A 77 36.96 -31.20 -40.71
CA GLY A 77 37.82 -30.59 -41.72
C GLY A 77 37.37 -29.15 -41.99
N ILE A 78 38.29 -28.20 -42.07
CA ILE A 78 37.98 -26.78 -42.27
C ILE A 78 38.64 -26.31 -43.56
N ALA A 79 37.84 -25.76 -44.47
CA ALA A 79 38.28 -25.22 -45.76
C ALA A 79 37.80 -23.77 -45.92
N GLN A 80 38.57 -22.95 -46.63
CA GLN A 80 38.21 -21.58 -46.98
C GLN A 80 38.32 -21.35 -48.49
N SER A 81 37.34 -20.67 -49.06
CA SER A 81 37.33 -20.22 -50.46
C SER A 81 36.85 -18.76 -50.52
N GLY A 82 37.79 -17.83 -50.67
CA GLY A 82 37.52 -16.40 -50.60
C GLY A 82 36.88 -16.00 -49.26
N ASN A 83 35.66 -15.45 -49.33
CA ASN A 83 34.87 -15.03 -48.17
C ASN A 83 34.00 -16.16 -47.58
N GLN A 84 34.10 -17.40 -48.06
CA GLN A 84 33.35 -18.53 -47.54
C GLN A 84 34.25 -19.50 -46.78
N MET A 85 33.78 -20.01 -45.66
CA MET A 85 34.38 -21.10 -44.90
C MET A 85 33.40 -22.28 -44.82
N THR A 86 33.91 -23.49 -45.04
CA THR A 86 33.15 -24.74 -44.89
C THR A 86 33.81 -25.59 -43.82
N VAL A 87 33.02 -26.04 -42.84
CA VAL A 87 33.41 -26.95 -41.77
C VAL A 87 32.69 -28.27 -41.98
N THR A 88 33.40 -29.28 -42.50
CA THR A 88 32.87 -30.62 -42.72
C THR A 88 33.15 -31.49 -41.50
N GLN A 89 32.13 -31.70 -40.69
CA GLN A 89 32.14 -32.52 -39.48
C GLN A 89 31.89 -34.00 -39.83
N GLY A 90 32.75 -34.90 -39.34
CA GLY A 90 32.68 -36.35 -39.60
C GLY A 90 32.14 -37.20 -38.46
N SER A 91 31.96 -36.64 -37.26
CA SER A 91 31.47 -37.33 -36.06
C SER A 91 30.26 -36.61 -35.46
N ASP A 92 29.37 -37.33 -34.75
CA ASP A 92 28.13 -36.75 -34.19
C ASP A 92 28.37 -35.56 -33.25
N LYS A 93 29.53 -35.53 -32.57
CA LYS A 93 30.00 -34.37 -31.81
C LYS A 93 31.39 -33.98 -32.29
N ALA A 94 31.66 -32.68 -32.37
CA ALA A 94 32.99 -32.13 -32.58
C ALA A 94 33.19 -30.88 -31.70
N ILE A 95 34.42 -30.68 -31.22
CA ILE A 95 34.83 -29.50 -30.45
C ILE A 95 35.94 -28.79 -31.22
N ILE A 96 35.73 -27.51 -31.52
CA ILE A 96 36.67 -26.66 -32.23
C ILE A 96 36.93 -25.41 -31.37
N ASN A 97 38.16 -25.25 -30.90
CA ASN A 97 38.61 -24.00 -30.28
C ASN A 97 39.00 -22.99 -31.37
N TRP A 98 38.77 -21.70 -31.12
CA TRP A 98 39.04 -20.60 -32.06
C TRP A 98 39.73 -19.42 -31.38
N GLN A 99 40.68 -18.77 -32.06
CA GLN A 99 41.32 -17.52 -31.62
C GLN A 99 40.48 -16.27 -31.94
N SER A 100 39.52 -16.39 -32.86
CA SER A 100 38.34 -15.53 -32.96
C SER A 100 37.26 -16.23 -33.80
N PHE A 101 35.98 -15.97 -33.50
CA PHE A 101 34.86 -16.46 -34.31
C PHE A 101 33.98 -15.28 -34.72
N ASN A 102 34.31 -14.69 -35.88
CA ASN A 102 33.66 -13.52 -36.47
C ASN A 102 33.25 -13.84 -37.91
N ILE A 103 32.15 -13.25 -38.38
CA ILE A 103 31.66 -13.40 -39.77
C ILE A 103 31.29 -12.01 -40.29
N GLY A 104 32.11 -11.44 -41.18
CA GLY A 104 31.85 -10.14 -41.79
C GLY A 104 30.60 -10.14 -42.68
N ALA A 105 30.03 -8.96 -42.95
CA ALA A 105 28.76 -8.81 -43.67
C ALA A 105 28.72 -9.46 -45.08
N ASN A 106 29.87 -9.59 -45.74
CA ASN A 106 30.05 -10.21 -47.05
C ASN A 106 30.69 -11.62 -46.96
N ALA A 107 30.67 -12.25 -45.79
CA ALA A 107 31.23 -13.57 -45.52
C ALA A 107 30.17 -14.61 -45.12
N ALA A 108 30.51 -15.89 -45.27
CA ALA A 108 29.65 -17.00 -44.89
C ALA A 108 30.43 -18.15 -44.25
N VAL A 109 29.87 -18.78 -43.23
CA VAL A 109 30.36 -20.03 -42.63
C VAL A 109 29.28 -21.09 -42.76
N GLN A 110 29.62 -22.24 -43.34
CA GLN A 110 28.72 -23.39 -43.47
C GLN A 110 29.28 -24.61 -42.72
N PHE A 111 28.49 -25.19 -41.82
CA PHE A 111 28.76 -26.49 -41.23
C PHE A 111 28.02 -27.58 -42.02
N ILE A 112 28.76 -28.60 -42.44
CA ILE A 112 28.22 -29.81 -43.09
C ILE A 112 28.46 -30.95 -42.10
N GLN A 113 27.39 -31.51 -41.53
CA GLN A 113 27.42 -32.40 -40.38
C GLN A 113 26.74 -33.75 -40.69
N PRO A 114 27.07 -34.86 -40.00
CA PRO A 114 26.57 -36.20 -40.36
C PRO A 114 25.05 -36.38 -40.29
N SER A 115 24.37 -35.59 -39.45
CA SER A 115 22.92 -35.65 -39.23
C SER A 115 22.37 -34.29 -38.77
N THR A 116 21.04 -34.19 -38.64
CA THR A 116 20.37 -33.04 -38.01
C THR A 116 20.57 -32.98 -36.49
N SER A 117 20.91 -34.11 -35.85
CA SER A 117 21.19 -34.21 -34.42
C SER A 117 22.66 -33.99 -34.04
N ALA A 118 23.57 -33.98 -35.03
CA ALA A 118 24.99 -33.76 -34.81
C ALA A 118 25.28 -32.32 -34.33
N VAL A 119 26.33 -32.14 -33.52
CA VAL A 119 26.63 -30.88 -32.82
C VAL A 119 28.07 -30.43 -33.02
N ALA A 120 28.26 -29.18 -33.46
CA ALA A 120 29.55 -28.52 -33.56
C ALA A 120 29.73 -27.51 -32.41
N LEU A 121 30.57 -27.82 -31.42
CA LEU A 121 30.92 -26.90 -30.33
C LEU A 121 32.09 -26.01 -30.74
N ASN A 122 31.81 -24.74 -31.02
CA ASN A 122 32.78 -23.71 -31.35
C ASN A 122 33.07 -22.88 -30.10
N ARG A 123 34.26 -23.01 -29.52
CA ARG A 123 34.66 -22.26 -28.31
C ARG A 123 35.72 -21.23 -28.64
N VAL A 124 35.42 -19.96 -28.42
CA VAL A 124 36.40 -18.87 -28.52
C VAL A 124 37.26 -18.86 -27.26
N ILE A 125 38.58 -18.93 -27.45
CA ILE A 125 39.57 -19.02 -26.35
C ILE A 125 40.49 -17.79 -26.26
N ALA A 126 40.41 -16.87 -27.24
CA ALA A 126 41.12 -15.59 -27.27
C ALA A 126 40.31 -14.58 -28.12
N GLY A 127 40.74 -13.31 -28.12
CA GLY A 127 40.11 -12.24 -28.90
C GLY A 127 38.81 -11.70 -28.28
N ASP A 128 38.21 -10.72 -28.96
CA ASP A 128 37.02 -10.00 -28.47
C ASP A 128 35.71 -10.82 -28.59
N ALA A 129 34.57 -10.17 -28.33
CA ALA A 129 33.25 -10.74 -28.57
C ALA A 129 33.03 -11.16 -30.03
N SER A 130 32.25 -12.21 -30.24
CA SER A 130 31.94 -12.75 -31.55
C SER A 130 30.97 -11.85 -32.32
N GLN A 131 31.44 -11.26 -33.41
CA GLN A 131 30.67 -10.39 -34.31
C GLN A 131 30.21 -11.17 -35.54
N ILE A 132 28.92 -11.47 -35.61
CA ILE A 132 28.27 -12.21 -36.69
C ILE A 132 27.41 -11.21 -37.50
N HIS A 133 27.94 -10.72 -38.62
CA HIS A 133 27.25 -9.81 -39.54
C HIS A 133 26.86 -10.47 -40.87
N GLY A 134 27.57 -11.52 -41.28
CA GLY A 134 27.29 -12.28 -42.50
C GLY A 134 26.37 -13.47 -42.27
N LYS A 135 26.65 -14.59 -42.96
CA LYS A 135 25.84 -15.81 -42.90
C LYS A 135 26.48 -16.94 -42.10
N LEU A 136 25.67 -17.66 -41.33
CA LEU A 136 26.03 -18.91 -40.66
C LEU A 136 24.96 -19.96 -41.02
N SER A 137 25.35 -21.09 -41.60
CA SER A 137 24.40 -22.16 -41.90
C SER A 137 24.87 -23.54 -41.46
N ALA A 138 23.93 -24.43 -41.12
CA ALA A 138 24.22 -25.80 -40.73
C ALA A 138 23.02 -26.73 -40.99
N ASN A 139 23.28 -27.99 -41.33
CA ASN A 139 22.21 -29.00 -41.38
C ASN A 139 21.94 -29.64 -40.00
N GLY A 140 22.87 -29.54 -39.05
CA GLY A 140 22.71 -29.94 -37.64
C GLY A 140 22.83 -28.75 -36.70
N GLN A 141 23.29 -29.00 -35.47
CA GLN A 141 23.39 -27.99 -34.43
C GLN A 141 24.76 -27.30 -34.40
N VAL A 142 24.75 -25.99 -34.16
CA VAL A 142 25.94 -25.17 -33.91
C VAL A 142 25.86 -24.59 -32.51
N TRP A 143 26.86 -24.87 -31.67
CA TRP A 143 27.02 -24.24 -30.37
C TRP A 143 28.20 -23.27 -30.46
N LEU A 144 28.02 -22.02 -30.02
CA LEU A 144 29.01 -20.94 -30.06
C LEU A 144 29.20 -20.37 -28.66
N ILE A 145 30.38 -20.62 -28.08
CA ILE A 145 30.75 -20.21 -26.73
C ILE A 145 31.80 -19.09 -26.82
N ASN A 146 31.47 -17.87 -26.38
CA ASN A 146 32.44 -16.78 -26.27
C ASN A 146 32.23 -15.99 -24.95
N PRO A 147 33.11 -16.17 -23.94
CA PRO A 147 33.10 -15.43 -22.68
C PRO A 147 32.97 -13.90 -22.79
N ASN A 148 33.46 -13.32 -23.89
CA ASN A 148 33.52 -11.87 -24.09
C ASN A 148 32.24 -11.28 -24.70
N GLY A 149 31.35 -12.13 -25.23
CA GLY A 149 30.05 -11.73 -25.80
C GLY A 149 29.78 -12.33 -27.18
N VAL A 150 28.51 -12.26 -27.61
CA VAL A 150 28.09 -12.63 -28.98
C VAL A 150 27.11 -11.58 -29.51
N VAL A 151 27.37 -11.06 -30.71
CA VAL A 151 26.53 -10.07 -31.40
C VAL A 151 26.16 -10.60 -32.78
N PHE A 152 24.88 -10.90 -32.99
CA PHE A 152 24.32 -11.15 -34.32
C PHE A 152 23.84 -9.80 -34.88
N GLY A 153 24.71 -9.14 -35.63
CA GLY A 153 24.51 -7.76 -36.08
C GLY A 153 23.40 -7.62 -37.13
N LYS A 154 22.86 -6.41 -37.27
CA LYS A 154 21.78 -6.13 -38.23
C LYS A 154 22.12 -6.59 -39.65
N GLY A 155 21.27 -7.48 -40.19
CA GLY A 155 21.44 -8.08 -41.51
C GLY A 155 22.10 -9.46 -41.52
N SER A 156 22.61 -9.96 -40.38
CA SER A 156 23.11 -11.33 -40.29
C SER A 156 22.00 -12.36 -40.42
N GLN A 157 22.35 -13.53 -40.99
CA GLN A 157 21.42 -14.64 -41.19
C GLN A 157 22.02 -15.93 -40.63
N VAL A 158 21.34 -16.54 -39.67
CA VAL A 158 21.72 -17.84 -39.08
C VAL A 158 20.63 -18.85 -39.40
N ASP A 159 20.92 -19.87 -40.22
CA ASP A 159 19.97 -20.92 -40.62
C ASP A 159 20.53 -22.31 -40.26
N VAL A 160 20.07 -22.91 -39.16
CA VAL A 160 20.69 -24.09 -38.55
C VAL A 160 19.67 -25.16 -38.14
N GLY A 161 20.09 -26.40 -37.89
CA GLY A 161 19.26 -27.40 -37.20
C GLY A 161 18.99 -27.03 -35.73
N GLY A 162 19.93 -26.33 -35.10
CA GLY A 162 19.75 -25.69 -33.78
C GLY A 162 20.94 -24.81 -33.41
N LEU A 163 20.72 -23.82 -32.54
CA LEU A 163 21.73 -22.88 -32.05
C LEU A 163 21.82 -22.92 -30.52
N VAL A 164 23.03 -22.94 -29.99
CA VAL A 164 23.29 -22.53 -28.59
C VAL A 164 24.38 -21.46 -28.59
N ALA A 165 24.00 -20.20 -28.40
CA ALA A 165 24.96 -19.11 -28.19
C ALA A 165 25.12 -18.85 -26.69
N SER A 166 26.35 -18.80 -26.19
CA SER A 166 26.62 -18.68 -24.76
C SER A 166 27.85 -17.83 -24.44
N THR A 167 27.77 -17.02 -23.38
CA THR A 167 28.93 -16.37 -22.74
C THR A 167 29.33 -17.07 -21.44
N MET A 168 28.61 -18.12 -21.08
CA MET A 168 28.90 -19.09 -20.02
C MET A 168 29.59 -20.31 -20.62
N ASN A 169 30.60 -20.88 -19.96
CA ASN A 169 31.37 -21.99 -20.49
C ASN A 169 30.72 -23.35 -20.17
N ILE A 170 30.96 -24.33 -21.05
CA ILE A 170 30.67 -25.76 -20.84
C ILE A 170 31.99 -26.55 -20.89
N THR A 171 32.14 -27.57 -20.05
CA THR A 171 33.31 -28.46 -20.05
C THR A 171 33.33 -29.34 -21.31
N ASN A 172 34.49 -29.88 -21.70
CA ASN A 172 34.51 -30.82 -22.83
C ASN A 172 33.80 -32.13 -22.45
N GLU A 173 33.92 -32.49 -21.18
CA GLU A 173 33.48 -33.72 -20.53
C GLU A 173 31.94 -33.77 -20.48
N ASP A 174 31.29 -32.69 -20.04
CA ASP A 174 29.82 -32.57 -20.02
C ASP A 174 29.25 -32.53 -21.45
N PHE A 175 29.88 -31.78 -22.37
CA PHE A 175 29.46 -31.75 -23.78
C PHE A 175 29.53 -33.13 -24.43
N LEU A 176 30.64 -33.85 -24.27
CA LEU A 176 30.83 -35.20 -24.81
C LEU A 176 29.85 -36.19 -24.16
N ALA A 177 29.61 -36.08 -22.84
CA ALA A 177 28.57 -36.83 -22.13
C ALA A 177 27.13 -36.46 -22.54
N GLY A 178 26.91 -35.31 -23.19
CA GLY A 178 25.59 -34.85 -23.65
C GLY A 178 24.82 -33.99 -22.64
N LYS A 179 25.47 -33.54 -21.57
CA LYS A 179 24.87 -32.65 -20.57
C LYS A 179 25.01 -31.20 -21.02
N ALA A 180 23.90 -30.50 -21.26
CA ALA A 180 23.90 -29.09 -21.61
C ALA A 180 23.98 -28.19 -20.35
N VAL A 181 25.11 -28.29 -19.65
CA VAL A 181 25.42 -27.56 -18.41
C VAL A 181 26.40 -26.44 -18.69
N PHE A 182 26.05 -25.21 -18.29
CA PHE A 182 26.86 -24.01 -18.51
C PHE A 182 27.11 -23.29 -17.19
N THR A 183 28.34 -22.79 -16.98
CA THR A 183 28.71 -21.99 -15.79
C THR A 183 29.36 -20.67 -16.20
N ARG A 184 29.02 -19.59 -15.48
CA ARG A 184 29.48 -18.23 -15.79
C ARG A 184 30.95 -18.02 -15.47
N ASN A 185 31.45 -18.60 -14.38
CA ASN A 185 32.87 -18.51 -13.96
C ASN A 185 33.41 -17.06 -13.94
N GLY A 186 32.57 -16.09 -13.55
CA GLY A 186 32.92 -14.67 -13.49
C GLY A 186 32.76 -13.87 -14.78
N THR A 187 32.35 -14.47 -15.92
CA THR A 187 32.11 -13.71 -17.16
C THR A 187 30.98 -12.69 -17.01
N THR A 188 31.05 -11.64 -17.83
CA THR A 188 30.08 -10.55 -17.87
C THR A 188 29.53 -10.28 -19.28
N GLY A 189 30.12 -10.86 -20.33
CA GLY A 189 29.73 -10.61 -21.72
C GLY A 189 28.24 -10.92 -21.97
N GLY A 190 27.58 -10.04 -22.73
CA GLY A 190 26.18 -10.21 -23.12
C GLY A 190 25.99 -10.84 -24.51
N ILE A 191 24.74 -11.21 -24.81
CA ILE A 191 24.29 -11.64 -26.13
C ILE A 191 23.29 -10.63 -26.69
N VAL A 192 23.49 -10.19 -27.93
CA VAL A 192 22.56 -9.30 -28.64
C VAL A 192 22.25 -9.88 -30.03
N ASN A 193 20.97 -10.10 -30.32
CA ASN A 193 20.50 -10.38 -31.67
C ASN A 193 19.84 -9.14 -32.29
N GLN A 194 20.31 -8.74 -33.47
CA GLN A 194 19.74 -7.71 -34.35
C GLN A 194 19.53 -8.25 -35.79
N GLY A 195 19.88 -9.51 -36.05
CA GLY A 195 19.69 -10.20 -37.32
C GLY A 195 18.52 -11.19 -37.26
N THR A 196 18.59 -12.21 -38.11
CA THR A 196 17.61 -13.31 -38.17
C THR A 196 18.28 -14.62 -37.77
N ILE A 197 17.70 -15.31 -36.79
CA ILE A 197 18.09 -16.64 -36.35
C ILE A 197 16.93 -17.61 -36.61
N ASN A 198 17.15 -18.61 -37.45
CA ASN A 198 16.20 -19.67 -37.76
C ASN A 198 16.78 -21.03 -37.36
N ALA A 199 16.09 -21.74 -36.49
CA ALA A 199 16.24 -23.17 -36.33
C ALA A 199 15.28 -23.93 -37.26
N ALA A 200 15.64 -25.16 -37.63
CA ALA A 200 14.73 -26.10 -38.27
C ALA A 200 13.52 -26.44 -37.38
N ASP A 201 12.48 -27.02 -37.96
CA ASP A 201 11.29 -27.43 -37.20
C ASP A 201 11.68 -28.50 -36.15
N GLY A 202 11.26 -28.29 -34.90
CA GLY A 202 11.69 -29.09 -33.74
C GLY A 202 13.04 -28.67 -33.13
N GLY A 203 13.72 -27.68 -33.72
CA GLY A 203 15.04 -27.22 -33.28
C GLY A 203 15.04 -26.35 -32.02
N LEU A 204 16.21 -26.21 -31.42
CA LEU A 204 16.47 -25.34 -30.27
C LEU A 204 17.20 -24.06 -30.71
N VAL A 205 16.78 -22.91 -30.18
CA VAL A 205 17.63 -21.70 -30.09
C VAL A 205 17.80 -21.33 -28.62
N ALA A 206 18.98 -21.55 -28.06
CA ALA A 206 19.33 -21.14 -26.70
C ALA A 206 20.32 -19.95 -26.72
N LEU A 207 20.01 -18.89 -25.98
CA LEU A 207 20.86 -17.71 -25.78
C LEU A 207 21.14 -17.56 -24.27
N LEU A 208 22.38 -17.83 -23.85
CA LEU A 208 22.78 -18.01 -22.44
C LEU A 208 23.83 -16.98 -22.00
N ALA A 209 23.43 -15.96 -21.25
CA ALA A 209 24.32 -14.90 -20.78
C ALA A 209 23.73 -14.10 -19.60
N PRO A 210 24.53 -13.37 -18.81
CA PRO A 210 24.04 -12.44 -17.79
C PRO A 210 23.14 -11.34 -18.35
N THR A 211 23.29 -11.02 -19.64
CA THR A 211 22.41 -10.10 -20.38
C THR A 211 22.13 -10.66 -21.76
N VAL A 212 20.86 -10.90 -22.07
CA VAL A 212 20.38 -11.39 -23.37
C VAL A 212 19.36 -10.41 -23.93
N ARG A 213 19.58 -9.94 -25.17
CA ARG A 213 18.70 -8.97 -25.86
C ARG A 213 18.31 -9.47 -27.24
N ASN A 214 17.02 -9.67 -27.50
CA ASN A 214 16.51 -9.87 -28.85
C ASN A 214 15.92 -8.58 -29.43
N GLU A 215 16.69 -7.90 -30.26
CA GLU A 215 16.32 -6.72 -31.06
C GLU A 215 16.05 -7.09 -32.53
N GLY A 216 16.12 -8.40 -32.88
CA GLY A 216 15.92 -8.97 -34.21
C GLY A 216 14.84 -10.07 -34.24
N ILE A 217 15.01 -11.05 -35.13
CA ILE A 217 14.07 -12.17 -35.32
C ILE A 217 14.70 -13.48 -34.84
N VAL A 218 13.94 -14.28 -34.09
CA VAL A 218 14.27 -15.67 -33.72
C VAL A 218 13.10 -16.59 -34.06
N THR A 219 13.37 -17.70 -34.77
CA THR A 219 12.36 -18.68 -35.21
C THR A 219 12.77 -20.11 -34.82
N ALA A 220 11.87 -20.86 -34.16
CA ALA A 220 12.02 -22.28 -33.85
C ALA A 220 10.64 -22.97 -33.76
N ARG A 221 9.97 -23.16 -34.90
CA ARG A 221 8.63 -23.78 -34.97
C ARG A 221 8.69 -25.24 -34.50
N LEU A 222 7.65 -25.72 -33.82
CA LEU A 222 7.59 -27.04 -33.16
C LEU A 222 8.74 -27.32 -32.16
N GLY A 223 9.57 -26.31 -31.86
CA GLY A 223 10.83 -26.44 -31.13
C GLY A 223 10.85 -25.59 -29.86
N THR A 224 12.00 -25.00 -29.54
CA THR A 224 12.12 -24.11 -28.37
C THR A 224 13.04 -22.93 -28.61
N VAL A 225 12.63 -21.74 -28.16
CA VAL A 225 13.51 -20.59 -27.94
C VAL A 225 13.70 -20.39 -26.44
N ALA A 226 14.94 -20.51 -25.96
CA ALA A 226 15.31 -20.33 -24.56
C ALA A 226 16.29 -19.15 -24.42
N MET A 227 15.95 -18.16 -23.60
CA MET A 227 16.83 -17.05 -23.26
C MET A 227 16.99 -17.02 -21.75
N ALA A 228 18.21 -17.20 -21.24
CA ALA A 228 18.42 -17.44 -19.82
C ALA A 228 19.68 -16.79 -19.24
N ALA A 229 19.57 -16.33 -17.99
CA ALA A 229 20.61 -15.59 -17.27
C ALA A 229 20.78 -16.05 -15.80
N GLY A 230 21.97 -16.52 -15.44
CA GLY A 230 22.29 -17.04 -14.10
C GLY A 230 23.80 -17.26 -13.92
N ASP A 231 24.23 -17.71 -12.73
CA ASP A 231 25.63 -18.12 -12.51
C ASP A 231 25.90 -19.56 -13.02
N ARG A 232 24.85 -20.39 -13.06
CA ARG A 232 24.80 -21.70 -13.74
C ARG A 232 23.45 -21.83 -14.46
N ILE A 233 23.46 -22.44 -15.64
CA ILE A 233 22.26 -22.81 -16.39
C ILE A 233 22.38 -24.27 -16.83
N THR A 234 21.31 -25.04 -16.69
CA THR A 234 21.19 -26.41 -17.24
C THR A 234 19.98 -26.46 -18.17
N LEU A 235 20.20 -26.92 -19.40
CA LEU A 235 19.13 -27.24 -20.35
C LEU A 235 18.90 -28.75 -20.32
N ASP A 236 17.67 -29.18 -20.06
CA ASP A 236 17.32 -30.61 -19.97
C ASP A 236 16.07 -30.93 -20.80
N ALA A 237 15.99 -32.17 -21.29
CA ALA A 237 14.87 -32.66 -22.07
C ALA A 237 13.79 -33.19 -21.12
N GLY A 238 12.74 -32.39 -20.89
CA GLY A 238 11.64 -32.76 -20.01
C GLY A 238 10.91 -34.02 -20.49
N ALA A 239 10.38 -34.81 -19.55
CA ALA A 239 9.70 -36.08 -19.83
C ALA A 239 8.43 -35.96 -20.71
N ASN A 240 7.98 -34.74 -21.00
CA ASN A 240 6.88 -34.39 -21.90
C ASN A 240 7.36 -33.92 -23.30
N GLY A 241 8.65 -34.00 -23.60
CA GLY A 241 9.25 -33.53 -24.86
C GLY A 241 9.54 -32.03 -24.93
N LEU A 242 9.26 -31.26 -23.86
CA LEU A 242 9.54 -29.83 -23.80
C LEU A 242 10.83 -29.56 -23.01
N LEU A 243 11.58 -28.52 -23.40
CA LEU A 243 12.82 -28.15 -22.72
C LEU A 243 12.54 -27.62 -21.31
N GLN A 244 13.30 -28.10 -20.33
CA GLN A 244 13.40 -27.48 -19.01
C GLN A 244 14.68 -26.64 -18.92
N VAL A 245 14.56 -25.45 -18.31
CA VAL A 245 15.67 -24.51 -18.14
C VAL A 245 15.86 -24.26 -16.65
N ALA A 246 16.80 -24.98 -16.04
CA ALA A 246 17.17 -24.75 -14.65
C ALA A 246 18.23 -23.65 -14.56
N VAL A 247 18.03 -22.70 -13.64
CA VAL A 247 18.89 -21.53 -13.44
C VAL A 247 19.24 -21.41 -11.96
N ASP A 248 20.53 -21.28 -11.67
CA ASP A 248 21.05 -20.94 -10.34
C ASP A 248 21.16 -19.41 -10.21
N PRO A 249 20.82 -18.81 -9.04
CA PRO A 249 20.87 -17.38 -8.79
C PRO A 249 22.18 -16.70 -9.22
N ALA A 250 22.08 -15.57 -9.93
CA ALA A 250 23.26 -14.79 -10.30
C ALA A 250 23.73 -13.87 -9.17
N THR A 251 25.04 -13.82 -8.95
CA THR A 251 25.70 -12.81 -8.09
C THR A 251 25.85 -11.43 -8.76
N VAL A 252 25.20 -11.22 -9.90
CA VAL A 252 25.22 -9.99 -10.70
C VAL A 252 23.82 -9.71 -11.27
N LYS A 253 23.49 -8.43 -11.51
CA LYS A 253 22.24 -8.04 -12.16
C LYS A 253 22.06 -8.76 -13.51
N THR A 254 20.93 -9.43 -13.68
CA THR A 254 20.58 -10.15 -14.91
C THR A 254 19.46 -9.49 -15.69
N LEU A 255 19.52 -9.58 -17.03
CA LEU A 255 18.51 -9.05 -17.94
C LEU A 255 18.26 -10.04 -19.09
N VAL A 256 17.00 -10.41 -19.30
CA VAL A 256 16.54 -11.15 -20.49
C VAL A 256 15.40 -10.38 -21.13
N GLU A 257 15.63 -9.77 -22.30
CA GLU A 257 14.64 -8.93 -22.96
C GLU A 257 14.36 -9.26 -24.43
N ASN A 258 13.08 -9.17 -24.82
CA ASN A 258 12.63 -9.21 -26.21
C ASN A 258 12.03 -7.85 -26.63
N LYS A 259 12.57 -7.30 -27.72
CA LYS A 259 12.22 -5.99 -28.30
C LYS A 259 11.72 -6.06 -29.73
N GLN A 260 11.82 -7.23 -30.39
CA GLN A 260 11.33 -7.40 -31.75
C GLN A 260 10.50 -8.67 -31.91
N LEU A 261 11.03 -9.81 -32.38
CA LEU A 261 10.21 -10.97 -32.71
C LEU A 261 10.83 -12.31 -32.30
N ILE A 262 10.03 -13.14 -31.63
CA ILE A 262 10.29 -14.55 -31.36
C ILE A 262 9.09 -15.37 -31.84
N VAL A 263 9.32 -16.43 -32.63
CA VAL A 263 8.30 -17.35 -33.16
C VAL A 263 8.65 -18.81 -32.84
N ALA A 264 7.80 -19.49 -32.08
CA ALA A 264 7.87 -20.90 -31.75
C ALA A 264 6.47 -21.55 -31.84
N ASP A 265 5.77 -21.37 -32.96
CA ASP A 265 4.45 -21.96 -33.19
C ASP A 265 4.49 -23.49 -33.04
N GLY A 266 3.58 -24.05 -32.22
CA GLY A 266 3.53 -25.44 -31.79
C GLY A 266 4.69 -25.88 -30.89
N GLY A 267 5.48 -24.93 -30.37
CA GLY A 267 6.62 -25.14 -29.50
C GLY A 267 6.61 -24.21 -28.27
N GLN A 268 7.79 -23.91 -27.73
CA GLN A 268 7.92 -23.20 -26.46
C GLN A 268 8.86 -21.98 -26.56
N VAL A 269 8.52 -20.91 -25.83
CA VAL A 269 9.44 -19.81 -25.53
C VAL A 269 9.64 -19.74 -24.02
N VAL A 270 10.90 -19.72 -23.58
CA VAL A 270 11.30 -19.53 -22.19
C VAL A 270 12.23 -18.32 -22.09
N MET A 271 11.87 -17.36 -21.24
CA MET A 271 12.72 -16.22 -20.86
C MET A 271 12.85 -16.23 -19.34
N THR A 272 14.07 -16.41 -18.82
CA THR A 272 14.24 -16.54 -17.37
C THR A 272 15.56 -15.97 -16.85
N GLY A 273 15.52 -15.37 -15.66
CA GLY A 273 16.72 -14.92 -14.96
C GLY A 273 16.53 -14.97 -13.45
N LYS A 274 17.55 -15.37 -12.71
CA LYS A 274 17.52 -15.39 -11.24
C LYS A 274 18.62 -14.52 -10.63
N ALA A 275 18.37 -14.02 -9.43
CA ALA A 275 19.23 -13.13 -8.67
C ALA A 275 19.51 -13.71 -7.28
N ALA A 276 20.72 -13.51 -6.76
CA ALA A 276 21.09 -13.99 -5.44
C ALA A 276 20.65 -13.05 -4.30
N ASP A 277 20.39 -11.78 -4.61
CA ASP A 277 19.97 -10.74 -3.66
C ASP A 277 19.29 -9.55 -4.37
N ALA A 278 18.81 -8.58 -3.58
CA ALA A 278 18.20 -7.34 -4.07
C ALA A 278 19.14 -6.43 -4.89
N LEU A 279 20.46 -6.58 -4.76
CA LEU A 279 21.46 -5.79 -5.52
C LEU A 279 21.71 -6.39 -6.91
N SER A 280 21.54 -7.70 -7.03
CA SER A 280 21.66 -8.53 -8.25
C SER A 280 20.31 -8.83 -8.92
N ALA A 281 19.21 -8.24 -8.44
CA ALA A 281 17.84 -8.39 -8.92
C ALA A 281 17.71 -8.59 -10.45
N SER A 282 16.93 -9.60 -10.85
CA SER A 282 16.79 -10.06 -12.23
C SER A 282 15.60 -9.41 -12.94
N VAL A 283 15.75 -9.07 -14.22
CA VAL A 283 14.65 -8.55 -15.05
C VAL A 283 14.39 -9.45 -16.26
N VAL A 284 13.13 -9.87 -16.42
CA VAL A 284 12.63 -10.50 -17.65
C VAL A 284 11.63 -9.55 -18.29
N ALA A 285 11.88 -9.10 -19.53
CA ALA A 285 11.06 -8.04 -20.15
C ALA A 285 10.65 -8.35 -21.60
N ASN A 286 9.36 -8.22 -21.91
CA ASN A 286 8.88 -8.19 -23.29
C ASN A 286 8.34 -6.81 -23.66
N THR A 287 8.75 -6.31 -24.82
CA THR A 287 8.18 -5.13 -25.50
C THR A 287 7.93 -5.37 -26.99
N GLY A 288 8.52 -6.43 -27.56
CA GLY A 288 8.23 -6.92 -28.90
C GLY A 288 7.07 -7.93 -28.93
N THR A 289 7.06 -8.79 -29.95
CA THR A 289 6.13 -9.92 -30.07
C THR A 289 6.82 -11.23 -29.72
N ILE A 290 6.15 -12.06 -28.92
CA ILE A 290 6.45 -13.47 -28.71
C ILE A 290 5.24 -14.26 -29.17
N GLN A 291 5.45 -15.18 -30.10
CA GLN A 291 4.40 -15.95 -30.76
C GLN A 291 4.70 -17.45 -30.62
N ALA A 292 3.78 -18.19 -30.01
CA ALA A 292 3.81 -19.64 -29.91
C ALA A 292 2.37 -20.17 -30.07
N ARG A 293 1.80 -19.97 -31.27
CA ARG A 293 0.42 -20.41 -31.57
C ARG A 293 0.30 -21.94 -31.57
N ALA A 294 -0.91 -22.46 -31.41
CA ALA A 294 -1.14 -23.89 -31.61
C ALA A 294 -0.94 -24.31 -33.08
N VAL A 295 -0.35 -25.50 -33.30
CA VAL A 295 -0.16 -26.12 -34.63
C VAL A 295 -0.62 -27.57 -34.56
N ALA A 296 -1.73 -27.88 -35.24
CA ALA A 296 -2.45 -29.14 -35.08
C ALA A 296 -2.72 -29.43 -33.58
N GLU A 297 -2.30 -30.58 -33.07
CA GLU A 297 -2.47 -30.96 -31.65
C GLU A 297 -1.43 -30.32 -30.70
N HIS A 298 -0.42 -29.64 -31.23
CA HIS A 298 0.65 -29.04 -30.42
C HIS A 298 0.24 -27.65 -29.91
N GLN A 299 -0.15 -27.57 -28.63
CA GLN A 299 -0.35 -26.31 -27.90
C GLN A 299 1.00 -25.63 -27.64
N GLY A 300 1.16 -24.38 -28.06
CA GLY A 300 2.37 -23.61 -27.75
C GLY A 300 2.41 -23.05 -26.32
N ARG A 301 3.61 -22.70 -25.85
CA ARG A 301 3.87 -22.20 -24.49
C ARG A 301 4.78 -20.98 -24.47
N ILE A 302 4.49 -20.02 -23.59
CA ILE A 302 5.30 -18.82 -23.36
C ILE A 302 5.51 -18.66 -21.84
N LEU A 303 6.77 -18.72 -21.39
CA LEU A 303 7.13 -18.64 -19.97
C LEU A 303 8.11 -17.47 -19.75
N LEU A 304 7.70 -16.44 -19.00
CA LEU A 304 8.54 -15.31 -18.57
C LEU A 304 8.71 -15.37 -17.05
N ILE A 305 9.86 -15.88 -16.57
CA ILE A 305 10.06 -16.25 -15.17
C ILE A 305 11.32 -15.57 -14.62
N ALA A 306 11.15 -14.47 -13.88
CA ALA A 306 12.23 -13.87 -13.10
C ALA A 306 12.30 -14.46 -11.68
N ASP A 307 13.19 -13.95 -10.85
CA ASP A 307 13.32 -14.39 -9.45
C ASP A 307 12.08 -14.06 -8.58
N MET A 308 11.70 -14.97 -7.69
CA MET A 308 10.51 -14.83 -6.82
C MET A 308 10.78 -14.10 -5.50
N GLU A 309 12.04 -13.82 -5.15
CA GLU A 309 12.40 -13.04 -3.97
C GLU A 309 12.69 -11.58 -4.36
N HIS A 310 13.42 -11.37 -5.46
CA HIS A 310 13.98 -10.08 -5.85
C HIS A 310 13.71 -9.64 -7.31
N GLY A 311 13.09 -10.48 -8.14
CA GLY A 311 12.99 -10.26 -9.59
C GLY A 311 11.78 -9.44 -10.06
N GLU A 312 11.87 -8.89 -11.28
CA GLU A 312 10.72 -8.29 -11.98
C GLU A 312 10.49 -8.91 -13.37
N THR A 313 9.23 -9.29 -13.64
CA THR A 313 8.75 -9.63 -14.99
C THR A 313 7.92 -8.47 -15.54
N GLN A 314 8.42 -7.82 -16.61
CA GLN A 314 7.80 -6.66 -17.26
C GLN A 314 7.12 -7.07 -18.58
N VAL A 315 5.80 -6.92 -18.65
CA VAL A 315 4.96 -7.41 -19.75
C VAL A 315 4.39 -6.24 -20.55
N GLY A 316 5.02 -5.95 -21.69
CA GLY A 316 4.50 -5.12 -22.77
C GLY A 316 4.44 -5.89 -24.10
N GLY A 317 4.21 -5.19 -25.21
CA GLY A 317 4.20 -5.77 -26.55
C GLY A 317 3.07 -6.79 -26.75
N THR A 318 3.38 -7.93 -27.37
CA THR A 318 2.41 -9.02 -27.63
C THR A 318 2.94 -10.35 -27.11
N LEU A 319 2.12 -11.09 -26.35
CA LEU A 319 2.31 -12.52 -26.07
C LEU A 319 1.14 -13.30 -26.71
N ASP A 320 1.41 -14.07 -27.75
CA ASP A 320 0.42 -14.77 -28.57
C ASP A 320 0.63 -16.29 -28.53
N ALA A 321 -0.17 -16.98 -27.70
CA ALA A 321 -0.30 -18.43 -27.68
C ALA A 321 -1.71 -18.86 -28.14
N SER A 322 -2.28 -18.15 -29.11
CA SER A 322 -3.63 -18.42 -29.64
C SER A 322 -3.69 -19.66 -30.55
N ALA A 323 -4.90 -20.14 -30.82
CA ALA A 323 -5.20 -21.23 -31.74
C ALA A 323 -6.18 -20.75 -32.85
N PRO A 324 -5.73 -19.87 -33.76
CA PRO A 324 -6.61 -19.26 -34.76
C PRO A 324 -6.91 -20.17 -35.96
N ALA A 325 -6.09 -21.20 -36.19
CA ALA A 325 -6.22 -22.15 -37.29
C ALA A 325 -6.92 -23.47 -36.89
N GLY A 326 -7.47 -23.54 -35.67
CA GLY A 326 -7.99 -24.75 -35.04
C GLY A 326 -7.11 -25.23 -33.88
N GLY A 327 -7.58 -26.25 -33.16
CA GLY A 327 -6.96 -26.75 -31.93
C GLY A 327 -7.35 -25.95 -30.67
N ASN A 328 -6.72 -26.30 -29.54
CA ASN A 328 -6.89 -25.60 -28.27
C ASN A 328 -5.82 -24.52 -28.09
N GLY A 329 -6.16 -23.44 -27.37
CA GLY A 329 -5.22 -22.37 -27.02
C GLY A 329 -4.07 -22.86 -26.13
N GLY A 330 -2.94 -22.17 -26.20
CA GLY A 330 -1.72 -22.47 -25.45
C GLY A 330 -1.73 -21.97 -24.00
N PHE A 331 -0.54 -21.95 -23.39
CA PHE A 331 -0.34 -21.51 -22.01
C PHE A 331 0.68 -20.37 -21.95
N ILE A 332 0.35 -19.31 -21.22
CA ILE A 332 1.22 -18.16 -20.96
C ILE A 332 1.44 -18.06 -19.46
N GLU A 333 2.69 -17.89 -19.04
CA GLU A 333 3.07 -17.68 -17.65
C GLU A 333 3.99 -16.46 -17.55
N THR A 334 3.71 -15.60 -16.56
CA THR A 334 4.50 -14.41 -16.25
C THR A 334 4.67 -14.33 -14.74
N SER A 335 5.83 -14.77 -14.24
CA SER A 335 6.10 -15.03 -12.82
C SER A 335 7.36 -14.26 -12.37
N ALA A 336 7.31 -13.65 -11.18
CA ALA A 336 8.40 -12.88 -10.56
C ALA A 336 7.95 -12.30 -9.22
N ALA A 337 8.88 -11.96 -8.30
CA ALA A 337 8.57 -11.28 -7.04
C ALA A 337 7.62 -10.07 -7.25
N ARG A 338 7.85 -9.32 -8.34
CA ARG A 338 6.95 -8.32 -8.92
C ARG A 338 6.66 -8.64 -10.39
N VAL A 339 5.39 -8.70 -10.78
CA VAL A 339 4.98 -8.66 -12.19
C VAL A 339 4.35 -7.31 -12.49
N THR A 340 4.73 -6.66 -13.59
CA THR A 340 4.22 -5.36 -14.04
C THR A 340 3.74 -5.46 -15.49
N VAL A 341 2.46 -5.19 -15.76
CA VAL A 341 1.84 -5.30 -17.10
C VAL A 341 1.47 -3.90 -17.62
N ALA A 342 1.86 -3.59 -18.86
CA ALA A 342 1.52 -2.33 -19.51
C ALA A 342 0.12 -2.35 -20.16
N ASP A 343 -0.59 -1.22 -20.14
CA ASP A 343 -1.93 -1.08 -20.75
C ASP A 343 -1.96 -1.36 -22.27
N SER A 344 -0.81 -1.28 -22.93
CA SER A 344 -0.65 -1.59 -24.36
C SER A 344 -0.21 -3.04 -24.63
N ALA A 345 -0.20 -3.91 -23.61
CA ALA A 345 0.16 -5.32 -23.77
C ALA A 345 -1.01 -6.12 -24.37
N LEU A 346 -0.75 -6.86 -25.45
CA LEU A 346 -1.73 -7.77 -26.07
C LEU A 346 -1.41 -9.21 -25.69
N ILE A 347 -2.19 -9.79 -24.77
CA ILE A 347 -2.02 -11.15 -24.29
C ILE A 347 -3.18 -12.02 -24.77
N THR A 348 -2.91 -13.08 -25.54
CA THR A 348 -3.94 -13.94 -26.12
C THR A 348 -3.59 -15.43 -26.09
N THR A 349 -4.55 -16.22 -25.62
CA THR A 349 -4.59 -17.69 -25.66
C THR A 349 -5.86 -18.17 -26.38
N LYS A 350 -6.53 -17.28 -27.14
CA LYS A 350 -7.84 -17.52 -27.73
C LYS A 350 -7.81 -18.65 -28.77
N ALA A 351 -8.76 -19.58 -28.68
CA ALA A 351 -8.99 -20.60 -29.70
C ALA A 351 -10.18 -20.22 -30.59
N ALA A 352 -10.09 -20.53 -31.88
CA ALA A 352 -11.17 -20.28 -32.84
C ALA A 352 -12.26 -21.37 -32.82
N SER A 353 -11.89 -22.63 -32.54
CA SER A 353 -12.79 -23.79 -32.60
C SER A 353 -12.57 -24.83 -31.49
N GLY A 354 -11.77 -24.50 -30.47
CA GLY A 354 -11.44 -25.36 -29.35
C GLY A 354 -11.55 -24.60 -28.02
N GLN A 355 -11.02 -25.19 -26.94
CA GLN A 355 -10.92 -24.49 -25.67
C GLN A 355 -9.85 -23.41 -25.76
N SER A 356 -10.21 -22.17 -25.39
CA SER A 356 -9.21 -21.10 -25.23
C SER A 356 -8.35 -21.39 -24.00
N GLY A 357 -7.06 -21.05 -24.08
CA GLY A 357 -6.06 -21.42 -23.08
C GLY A 357 -6.05 -20.56 -21.82
N THR A 358 -4.94 -20.62 -21.09
CA THR A 358 -4.78 -19.97 -19.78
C THR A 358 -3.57 -19.04 -19.78
N TRP A 359 -3.75 -17.82 -19.26
CA TRP A 359 -2.66 -16.97 -18.79
C TRP A 359 -2.59 -17.03 -17.26
N LEU A 360 -1.40 -17.29 -16.71
CA LEU A 360 -1.05 -17.25 -15.30
C LEU A 360 -0.12 -16.06 -15.01
N ILE A 361 -0.44 -15.29 -13.97
CA ILE A 361 0.48 -14.37 -13.29
C ILE A 361 0.76 -14.91 -11.89
N ASP A 362 2.02 -14.95 -11.45
CA ASP A 362 2.43 -15.35 -10.09
C ASP A 362 3.46 -14.35 -9.50
N PRO A 363 3.03 -13.48 -8.55
CA PRO A 363 3.91 -12.61 -7.77
C PRO A 363 3.69 -12.73 -6.24
N ASN A 364 4.47 -12.01 -5.44
CA ASN A 364 4.30 -12.04 -3.97
C ASN A 364 3.09 -11.23 -3.46
N ASP A 365 2.60 -10.28 -4.27
CA ASP A 365 1.34 -9.53 -4.09
C ASP A 365 0.87 -9.06 -5.48
N PHE A 366 -0.45 -8.92 -5.69
CA PHE A 366 -1.00 -8.34 -6.92
C PHE A 366 -2.06 -7.27 -6.65
N THR A 367 -1.90 -6.09 -7.25
CA THR A 367 -2.85 -4.98 -7.15
C THR A 367 -3.29 -4.52 -8.52
N ILE A 368 -4.57 -4.71 -8.82
CA ILE A 368 -5.26 -4.13 -9.97
C ILE A 368 -5.67 -2.70 -9.60
N ALA A 369 -5.11 -1.68 -10.26
CA ALA A 369 -5.40 -0.28 -9.98
C ALA A 369 -5.16 0.63 -11.20
N ALA A 370 -5.97 1.68 -11.36
CA ALA A 370 -5.88 2.64 -12.47
C ALA A 370 -4.54 3.41 -12.53
N SER A 371 -3.79 3.42 -11.43
CA SER A 371 -2.41 3.92 -11.36
C SER A 371 -1.69 3.30 -10.16
N GLY A 372 -0.40 2.99 -10.30
CA GLY A 372 0.45 2.49 -9.20
C GLY A 372 0.28 1.01 -8.84
N GLY A 373 -0.69 0.32 -9.43
CA GLY A 373 -0.82 -1.14 -9.35
C GLY A 373 0.16 -1.90 -10.27
N ASN A 374 0.00 -3.21 -10.32
CA ASN A 374 0.68 -4.12 -11.23
C ASN A 374 0.08 -4.09 -12.64
N MET A 375 -1.22 -3.78 -12.74
CA MET A 375 -2.04 -3.81 -13.96
C MET A 375 -3.31 -2.96 -13.75
N THR A 376 -3.88 -2.39 -14.81
CA THR A 376 -5.15 -1.65 -14.72
C THR A 376 -6.36 -2.56 -14.87
N GLY A 377 -7.52 -2.16 -14.33
CA GLY A 377 -8.78 -2.91 -14.48
C GLY A 377 -9.24 -2.98 -15.94
N ALA A 378 -8.93 -1.95 -16.74
CA ALA A 378 -9.12 -1.95 -18.18
C ALA A 378 -8.26 -3.02 -18.89
N ALA A 379 -6.99 -3.19 -18.51
CA ALA A 379 -6.13 -4.24 -19.06
C ALA A 379 -6.61 -5.64 -18.65
N VAL A 380 -7.04 -5.83 -17.39
CA VAL A 380 -7.60 -7.11 -16.89
C VAL A 380 -8.88 -7.47 -17.65
N SER A 381 -9.74 -6.49 -17.89
CA SER A 381 -10.94 -6.62 -18.74
C SER A 381 -10.55 -7.09 -20.14
N ALA A 382 -9.63 -6.38 -20.81
CA ALA A 382 -9.17 -6.74 -22.16
C ALA A 382 -8.52 -8.14 -22.22
N ALA A 383 -7.82 -8.57 -21.18
CA ALA A 383 -7.29 -9.93 -21.08
C ALA A 383 -8.41 -10.97 -21.06
N LEU A 384 -9.48 -10.75 -20.29
CA LEU A 384 -10.63 -11.66 -20.20
C LEU A 384 -11.44 -11.74 -21.51
N GLN A 385 -11.40 -10.74 -22.39
CA GLN A 385 -11.95 -10.84 -23.75
C GLN A 385 -11.09 -11.68 -24.74
N ASN A 386 -9.80 -11.89 -24.42
CA ASN A 386 -8.79 -12.47 -25.32
C ASN A 386 -8.19 -13.81 -24.85
N ASN A 387 -8.63 -14.33 -23.70
CA ASN A 387 -8.12 -15.57 -23.10
C ASN A 387 -9.27 -16.48 -22.64
N GLY A 388 -9.00 -17.76 -22.41
CA GLY A 388 -9.99 -18.71 -21.87
C GLY A 388 -10.11 -18.57 -20.35
N ASN A 389 -8.99 -18.74 -19.65
CA ASN A 389 -8.86 -18.44 -18.23
C ASN A 389 -7.76 -17.41 -18.01
N PHE A 390 -7.96 -16.52 -17.05
CA PHE A 390 -6.93 -15.63 -16.53
C PHE A 390 -6.81 -15.88 -15.03
N THR A 391 -5.67 -16.45 -14.63
CA THR A 391 -5.35 -16.71 -13.23
C THR A 391 -4.32 -15.70 -12.74
N ILE A 392 -4.64 -15.05 -11.63
CA ILE A 392 -3.68 -14.32 -10.78
C ILE A 392 -3.52 -15.17 -9.53
N GLU A 393 -2.36 -15.79 -9.38
CA GLU A 393 -1.94 -16.50 -8.18
C GLU A 393 -0.96 -15.62 -7.40
N THR A 394 -0.80 -15.84 -6.10
CA THR A 394 0.29 -15.23 -5.33
C THR A 394 1.10 -16.28 -4.58
N ALA A 395 2.42 -16.09 -4.57
CA ALA A 395 3.37 -17.01 -3.95
C ALA A 395 3.05 -17.34 -2.48
N THR A 396 3.37 -18.58 -2.09
CA THR A 396 3.15 -19.09 -0.73
C THR A 396 4.07 -18.38 0.28
N GLN A 397 3.59 -18.17 1.52
CA GLN A 397 4.36 -17.51 2.58
C GLN A 397 5.76 -18.14 2.75
N GLY A 398 6.80 -17.35 2.50
CA GLY A 398 8.19 -17.77 2.54
C GLY A 398 9.11 -17.01 1.58
N THR A 399 8.57 -16.46 0.48
CA THR A 399 9.29 -15.51 -0.39
C THR A 399 9.35 -14.13 0.24
N ALA A 400 10.54 -13.49 0.26
CA ALA A 400 10.81 -12.31 1.08
C ALA A 400 10.22 -10.98 0.57
N GLY A 401 9.30 -11.01 -0.41
CA GLY A 401 8.92 -9.85 -1.21
C GLY A 401 7.44 -9.44 -1.19
N GLY A 402 6.60 -9.98 -0.29
CA GLY A 402 5.17 -9.58 -0.25
C GLY A 402 4.36 -10.17 0.90
N LYS A 403 3.04 -9.90 0.86
CA LYS A 403 2.04 -10.26 1.86
C LYS A 403 1.11 -11.40 1.44
N GLY A 404 1.13 -11.81 0.17
CA GLY A 404 0.23 -12.83 -0.37
C GLY A 404 -1.17 -12.30 -0.69
N ASP A 405 -1.33 -10.99 -0.94
CA ASP A 405 -2.62 -10.34 -1.13
C ASP A 405 -2.93 -10.05 -2.61
N ILE A 406 -4.19 -10.25 -2.98
CA ILE A 406 -4.76 -9.77 -4.25
C ILE A 406 -5.71 -8.60 -3.95
N ARG A 407 -5.55 -7.48 -4.65
CA ARG A 407 -6.36 -6.27 -4.47
C ARG A 407 -6.98 -5.81 -5.78
N VAL A 408 -8.29 -5.55 -5.78
CA VAL A 408 -9.02 -5.03 -6.95
C VAL A 408 -9.50 -3.62 -6.63
N ASN A 409 -8.66 -2.64 -6.94
CA ASN A 409 -8.85 -1.21 -6.65
C ASN A 409 -9.25 -0.40 -7.90
N ASP A 410 -9.52 -1.06 -9.02
CA ASP A 410 -10.00 -0.48 -10.27
C ASP A 410 -11.03 -1.42 -10.93
N ALA A 411 -11.91 -0.87 -11.77
CA ALA A 411 -13.08 -1.59 -12.27
C ALA A 411 -12.73 -2.64 -13.33
N VAL A 412 -13.30 -3.84 -13.19
CA VAL A 412 -13.08 -4.97 -14.10
C VAL A 412 -14.42 -5.43 -14.69
N THR A 413 -14.49 -5.63 -16.00
CA THR A 413 -15.73 -6.05 -16.69
C THR A 413 -15.46 -6.95 -17.88
N TRP A 414 -16.24 -8.02 -18.04
CA TRP A 414 -16.15 -8.91 -19.21
C TRP A 414 -17.47 -9.60 -19.51
N SER A 415 -17.67 -9.97 -20.78
CA SER A 415 -18.82 -10.73 -21.29
C SER A 415 -18.42 -11.99 -22.08
N ALA A 416 -17.13 -12.28 -22.18
CA ALA A 416 -16.65 -13.56 -22.70
C ALA A 416 -16.94 -14.67 -21.69
N ALA A 417 -17.07 -15.92 -22.17
CA ALA A 417 -17.25 -17.11 -21.34
C ALA A 417 -15.95 -17.55 -20.61
N SER A 418 -15.21 -16.57 -20.10
CA SER A 418 -13.88 -16.71 -19.50
C SER A 418 -13.93 -16.64 -17.97
N THR A 419 -13.01 -17.37 -17.34
CA THR A 419 -12.85 -17.36 -15.88
C THR A 419 -11.77 -16.36 -15.47
N LEU A 420 -12.11 -15.44 -14.56
CA LEU A 420 -11.12 -14.76 -13.73
C LEU A 420 -10.91 -15.57 -12.45
N THR A 421 -9.69 -16.03 -12.21
CA THR A 421 -9.31 -16.79 -11.03
C THR A 421 -8.34 -15.97 -10.19
N LEU A 422 -8.70 -15.70 -8.94
CA LEU A 422 -7.85 -15.01 -7.95
C LEU A 422 -7.46 -16.03 -6.88
N ASN A 423 -6.20 -16.47 -6.87
CA ASN A 423 -5.64 -17.43 -5.93
C ASN A 423 -4.67 -16.70 -4.97
N ALA A 424 -5.21 -16.09 -3.92
CA ALA A 424 -4.39 -15.40 -2.91
C ALA A 424 -3.78 -16.40 -1.92
N GLU A 425 -2.61 -16.07 -1.39
CA GLU A 425 -2.03 -16.76 -0.23
C GLU A 425 -2.71 -16.30 1.06
N ARG A 426 -3.09 -15.01 1.16
CA ARG A 426 -3.82 -14.43 2.30
C ARG A 426 -5.14 -13.76 1.90
N ASN A 427 -5.16 -12.48 1.52
CA ASN A 427 -6.43 -11.75 1.34
C ASN A 427 -6.78 -11.51 -0.14
N ILE A 428 -8.09 -11.50 -0.43
CA ILE A 428 -8.65 -10.96 -1.68
C ILE A 428 -9.53 -9.74 -1.31
N ASP A 429 -9.03 -8.54 -1.54
CA ASP A 429 -9.72 -7.28 -1.20
C ASP A 429 -10.36 -6.66 -2.46
N ILE A 430 -11.68 -6.80 -2.64
CA ILE A 430 -12.43 -6.19 -3.76
C ILE A 430 -12.88 -4.77 -3.37
N ASN A 431 -12.09 -3.75 -3.70
CA ASN A 431 -12.37 -2.34 -3.36
C ASN A 431 -13.02 -1.53 -4.50
N ALA A 432 -13.17 -2.14 -5.67
CA ALA A 432 -13.80 -1.55 -6.85
C ALA A 432 -14.94 -2.43 -7.40
N VAL A 433 -15.53 -2.01 -8.51
CA VAL A 433 -16.65 -2.72 -9.14
C VAL A 433 -16.13 -3.80 -10.08
N VAL A 434 -16.42 -5.06 -9.77
CA VAL A 434 -16.23 -6.21 -10.66
C VAL A 434 -17.59 -6.53 -11.33
N SER A 435 -17.59 -6.78 -12.64
CA SER A 435 -18.82 -7.04 -13.42
C SER A 435 -18.67 -8.26 -14.30
N VAL A 436 -19.30 -9.35 -13.88
CA VAL A 436 -19.28 -10.67 -14.54
C VAL A 436 -20.50 -10.79 -15.45
N ASN A 437 -20.33 -10.59 -16.75
CA ASN A 437 -21.44 -10.58 -17.71
C ASN A 437 -21.50 -11.87 -18.53
N SER A 438 -22.69 -12.12 -19.07
CA SER A 438 -23.04 -13.20 -19.99
C SER A 438 -22.71 -14.59 -19.43
N ASP A 439 -21.62 -15.23 -19.87
CA ASP A 439 -21.21 -16.56 -19.40
C ASP A 439 -19.82 -16.56 -18.73
N GLY A 440 -19.33 -15.37 -18.37
CA GLY A 440 -18.11 -15.19 -17.58
C GLY A 440 -18.25 -15.74 -16.16
N LYS A 441 -17.10 -16.05 -15.52
CA LYS A 441 -17.04 -16.69 -14.20
C LYS A 441 -15.97 -16.07 -13.31
N LEU A 442 -16.23 -16.02 -12.01
CA LEU A 442 -15.27 -15.56 -11.00
C LEU A 442 -14.95 -16.71 -10.03
N ALA A 443 -13.67 -16.97 -9.81
CA ALA A 443 -13.16 -17.85 -8.77
C ALA A 443 -12.27 -17.06 -7.80
N MET A 444 -12.51 -17.18 -6.50
CA MET A 444 -11.76 -16.51 -5.44
C MET A 444 -11.30 -17.51 -4.39
N ASN A 445 -10.01 -17.83 -4.36
CA ASN A 445 -9.44 -18.84 -3.47
C ASN A 445 -8.37 -18.20 -2.57
N TYR A 446 -8.36 -18.57 -1.29
CA TYR A 446 -7.43 -18.08 -0.27
C TYR A 446 -7.06 -19.21 0.71
N ARG A 447 -5.86 -19.16 1.30
CA ARG A 447 -5.42 -20.19 2.28
C ARG A 447 -5.93 -19.92 3.69
N SER A 448 -5.67 -20.87 4.61
CA SER A 448 -6.07 -20.77 6.01
C SER A 448 -5.53 -19.49 6.67
N GLY A 449 -6.40 -18.76 7.38
CA GLY A 449 -6.09 -17.42 7.93
C GLY A 449 -6.29 -16.27 6.93
N GLY A 450 -6.43 -16.56 5.64
CA GLY A 450 -6.85 -15.61 4.61
C GLY A 450 -8.34 -15.28 4.66
N ASN A 451 -8.76 -14.25 3.90
CA ASN A 451 -10.15 -13.80 3.81
C ASN A 451 -10.47 -13.19 2.42
N ILE A 452 -11.73 -13.29 2.00
CA ILE A 452 -12.30 -12.41 0.96
C ILE A 452 -12.93 -11.20 1.65
N ASN A 453 -12.69 -10.01 1.10
CA ASN A 453 -13.30 -8.74 1.49
C ASN A 453 -13.10 -8.44 2.98
N THR A 454 -11.86 -8.10 3.35
CA THR A 454 -11.53 -7.70 4.73
C THR A 454 -12.34 -6.48 5.20
N PRO A 455 -12.52 -6.28 6.52
CA PRO A 455 -13.33 -5.17 7.04
C PRO A 455 -12.86 -3.80 6.53
N GLY A 456 -13.79 -3.00 6.02
CA GLY A 456 -13.50 -1.84 5.17
C GLY A 456 -13.73 -2.06 3.67
N PHE A 457 -14.12 -3.28 3.28
CA PHE A 457 -14.63 -3.65 1.95
C PHE A 457 -15.59 -2.59 1.37
N SER A 458 -15.28 -2.13 0.15
CA SER A 458 -15.91 -0.95 -0.47
C SER A 458 -16.27 -1.13 -1.95
N GLY A 459 -15.90 -2.26 -2.55
CA GLY A 459 -16.30 -2.64 -3.90
C GLY A 459 -17.63 -3.41 -3.94
N ARG A 460 -17.90 -4.06 -5.07
CA ARG A 460 -19.01 -5.03 -5.24
C ARG A 460 -18.78 -5.90 -6.46
N VAL A 461 -19.40 -7.08 -6.50
CA VAL A 461 -19.31 -8.01 -7.63
C VAL A 461 -20.69 -8.17 -8.29
N ASN A 462 -20.97 -7.36 -9.32
CA ASN A 462 -22.19 -7.53 -10.09
C ASN A 462 -22.08 -8.76 -11.01
N PHE A 463 -23.18 -9.48 -11.19
CA PHE A 463 -23.33 -10.54 -12.19
C PHE A 463 -24.47 -10.20 -13.17
N GLU A 464 -24.39 -10.59 -14.45
CA GLU A 464 -25.51 -10.43 -15.37
C GLU A 464 -26.61 -11.49 -15.13
N LYS A 465 -26.24 -12.71 -14.73
CA LYS A 465 -27.17 -13.84 -14.51
C LYS A 465 -27.28 -14.22 -13.03
N SER A 466 -28.40 -14.83 -12.66
CA SER A 466 -28.60 -15.56 -11.40
C SER A 466 -28.27 -17.05 -11.59
N GLY A 467 -28.06 -17.80 -10.51
CA GLY A 467 -27.83 -19.25 -10.54
C GLY A 467 -26.41 -19.68 -10.13
N SER A 468 -26.16 -20.98 -10.18
CA SER A 468 -24.89 -21.60 -9.76
C SER A 468 -23.86 -21.67 -10.90
N GLY A 469 -22.58 -21.91 -10.54
CA GLY A 469 -21.48 -22.07 -11.51
C GLY A 469 -20.92 -20.77 -12.10
N LEU A 470 -21.43 -19.61 -11.65
CA LEU A 470 -20.93 -18.27 -11.97
C LEU A 470 -19.84 -17.80 -10.99
N LEU A 471 -19.96 -18.19 -9.72
CA LEU A 471 -19.06 -17.85 -8.63
C LEU A 471 -18.56 -19.12 -7.92
N THR A 472 -17.25 -19.21 -7.67
CA THR A 472 -16.67 -20.15 -6.71
C THR A 472 -15.80 -19.43 -5.67
N VAL A 473 -15.83 -19.93 -4.43
CA VAL A 473 -14.99 -19.47 -3.32
C VAL A 473 -14.35 -20.67 -2.63
N ASN A 474 -13.01 -20.73 -2.55
CA ASN A 474 -12.26 -21.89 -2.06
C ASN A 474 -12.75 -23.22 -2.67
N GLY A 475 -12.92 -23.22 -4.00
CA GLY A 475 -13.49 -24.33 -4.78
C GLY A 475 -14.99 -24.61 -4.57
N GLN A 476 -15.65 -23.98 -3.60
CA GLN A 476 -17.08 -24.16 -3.32
C GLN A 476 -17.92 -23.30 -4.27
N GLY A 477 -18.89 -23.91 -4.96
CA GLY A 477 -19.83 -23.18 -5.81
C GLY A 477 -20.84 -22.36 -4.99
N TYR A 478 -21.09 -21.13 -5.42
CA TYR A 478 -22.14 -20.26 -4.88
C TYR A 478 -23.25 -20.08 -5.92
N THR A 479 -24.49 -20.00 -5.44
CA THR A 479 -25.67 -19.60 -6.21
C THR A 479 -25.82 -18.08 -6.14
N VAL A 480 -25.75 -17.42 -7.29
CA VAL A 480 -25.89 -15.97 -7.41
C VAL A 480 -27.37 -15.59 -7.41
N ILE A 481 -27.74 -14.63 -6.56
CA ILE A 481 -29.09 -14.11 -6.35
C ILE A 481 -29.14 -12.64 -6.81
N LYS A 482 -30.15 -12.26 -7.59
CA LYS A 482 -30.29 -10.89 -8.14
C LYS A 482 -31.67 -10.25 -7.98
N ASP A 483 -32.65 -11.02 -7.54
CA ASP A 483 -34.05 -10.64 -7.55
C ASP A 483 -34.79 -11.32 -6.39
N LEU A 484 -35.98 -10.82 -6.07
CA LEU A 484 -36.75 -11.26 -4.92
C LEU A 484 -37.23 -12.72 -5.06
N THR A 485 -37.45 -13.22 -6.29
CA THR A 485 -37.87 -14.60 -6.54
C THR A 485 -36.73 -15.57 -6.24
N ALA A 486 -35.52 -15.27 -6.72
CA ALA A 486 -34.32 -16.03 -6.40
C ALA A 486 -33.97 -15.97 -4.90
N LEU A 487 -34.19 -14.82 -4.24
CA LEU A 487 -34.01 -14.67 -2.79
C LEU A 487 -35.02 -15.52 -2.00
N GLN A 488 -36.29 -15.55 -2.44
CA GLN A 488 -37.34 -16.33 -1.78
C GLN A 488 -37.11 -17.85 -1.92
N ALA A 489 -36.55 -18.30 -3.06
CA ALA A 489 -36.23 -19.70 -3.36
C ALA A 489 -35.09 -20.30 -2.50
N ILE A 490 -34.45 -19.53 -1.62
CA ILE A 490 -33.50 -20.07 -0.63
C ILE A 490 -34.19 -21.05 0.34
N ASN A 491 -35.50 -20.91 0.56
CA ASN A 491 -36.29 -21.88 1.33
C ASN A 491 -36.26 -23.31 0.77
N ASP A 492 -36.02 -23.49 -0.53
CA ASP A 492 -35.90 -24.82 -1.17
C ASP A 492 -34.51 -25.46 -0.96
N GLY A 493 -33.55 -24.74 -0.33
CA GLY A 493 -32.13 -25.11 -0.32
C GLY A 493 -31.33 -24.57 0.86
N LEU A 494 -31.89 -24.59 2.07
CA LEU A 494 -31.37 -23.93 3.28
C LEU A 494 -29.89 -24.18 3.66
N GLY A 495 -29.26 -25.25 3.17
CA GLY A 495 -27.82 -25.55 3.35
C GLY A 495 -26.89 -25.03 2.23
N GLY A 496 -27.45 -24.32 1.24
CA GLY A 496 -26.72 -23.81 0.09
C GLY A 496 -25.75 -22.68 0.40
N LYS A 497 -24.92 -22.33 -0.58
CA LYS A 497 -24.05 -21.15 -0.53
C LYS A 497 -24.55 -20.12 -1.52
N TYR A 498 -24.79 -18.91 -1.04
CA TYR A 498 -25.52 -17.86 -1.73
C TYR A 498 -24.73 -16.56 -1.71
N ALA A 499 -24.75 -15.83 -2.82
CA ALA A 499 -24.22 -14.48 -2.89
C ALA A 499 -25.19 -13.56 -3.65
N LEU A 500 -25.33 -12.32 -3.22
CA LEU A 500 -25.97 -11.29 -4.04
C LEU A 500 -25.05 -10.92 -5.23
N GLY A 501 -25.62 -10.85 -6.42
CA GLY A 501 -24.95 -10.36 -7.65
C GLY A 501 -25.58 -9.11 -8.24
N ALA A 502 -26.55 -8.51 -7.53
CA ALA A 502 -27.15 -7.21 -7.80
C ALA A 502 -27.81 -6.69 -6.52
N ASP A 503 -28.05 -5.38 -6.46
CA ASP A 503 -28.94 -4.79 -5.47
C ASP A 503 -30.38 -5.24 -5.78
N ILE A 504 -31.14 -5.63 -4.74
CA ILE A 504 -32.54 -6.02 -4.85
C ILE A 504 -33.42 -4.88 -4.33
N ASP A 505 -34.45 -4.48 -5.06
CA ASP A 505 -35.53 -3.66 -4.52
C ASP A 505 -36.79 -4.52 -4.34
N ALA A 506 -37.25 -4.64 -3.09
CA ALA A 506 -38.43 -5.41 -2.72
C ALA A 506 -39.73 -4.57 -2.73
N SER A 507 -39.67 -3.28 -3.11
CA SER A 507 -40.82 -2.37 -3.10
C SER A 507 -42.06 -2.86 -3.88
N GLY A 508 -41.85 -3.67 -4.94
CA GLY A 508 -42.92 -4.32 -5.71
C GLY A 508 -43.29 -5.74 -5.26
N GLY A 509 -42.68 -6.26 -4.19
CA GLY A 509 -42.72 -7.67 -3.79
C GLY A 509 -43.90 -8.09 -2.91
N GLY A 510 -44.55 -7.14 -2.24
CA GLY A 510 -45.55 -7.45 -1.21
C GLY A 510 -44.91 -7.94 0.10
N ASN A 511 -45.63 -8.78 0.84
CA ASN A 511 -45.15 -9.36 2.11
C ASN A 511 -44.19 -10.53 1.85
N PHE A 512 -42.91 -10.37 2.19
CA PHE A 512 -41.90 -11.42 2.00
C PHE A 512 -42.03 -12.52 3.05
N THR A 513 -41.82 -13.77 2.65
CA THR A 513 -41.87 -14.93 3.56
C THR A 513 -40.47 -15.21 4.11
N PRO A 514 -40.23 -15.13 5.44
CA PRO A 514 -38.92 -15.40 6.04
C PRO A 514 -38.25 -16.69 5.53
N ILE A 515 -36.94 -16.61 5.27
CA ILE A 515 -36.10 -17.78 4.97
C ILE A 515 -35.97 -18.58 6.27
N SER A 516 -36.41 -19.84 6.32
CA SER A 516 -36.46 -20.63 7.56
C SER A 516 -37.26 -19.94 8.68
N GLY A 517 -38.48 -19.47 8.39
CA GLY A 517 -39.33 -18.77 9.38
C GLY A 517 -40.84 -18.86 9.15
N VAL A 518 -41.34 -19.98 8.62
CA VAL A 518 -42.79 -20.28 8.57
C VAL A 518 -43.07 -21.74 8.94
N GLY A 519 -44.08 -21.95 9.79
CA GLY A 519 -44.50 -23.26 10.30
C GLY A 519 -44.37 -23.38 11.83
N SER A 520 -45.03 -24.38 12.41
CA SER A 520 -44.89 -24.74 13.84
C SER A 520 -43.57 -25.44 14.16
N ASP A 521 -42.93 -25.98 13.13
CA ASP A 521 -41.82 -26.92 13.26
C ASP A 521 -40.50 -26.16 13.07
N TYR A 522 -40.05 -25.49 14.13
CA TYR A 522 -38.81 -24.69 14.19
C TYR A 522 -37.52 -25.54 14.13
N ASN A 523 -37.54 -26.62 13.35
CA ASN A 523 -36.55 -27.70 13.30
C ASN A 523 -35.64 -27.63 12.06
N THR A 524 -35.91 -26.73 11.10
CA THR A 524 -35.22 -26.61 9.81
C THR A 524 -34.50 -25.26 9.67
N PRO A 525 -33.46 -24.96 10.49
CA PRO A 525 -32.70 -23.72 10.40
C PRO A 525 -32.02 -23.51 9.04
N PHE A 526 -31.77 -22.26 8.67
CA PHE A 526 -30.76 -21.95 7.65
C PHE A 526 -29.38 -22.37 8.17
N ASN A 527 -28.75 -23.33 7.47
CA ASN A 527 -27.43 -23.88 7.79
C ASN A 527 -26.40 -23.66 6.67
N GLY A 528 -26.70 -22.73 5.75
CA GLY A 528 -25.88 -22.39 4.60
C GLY A 528 -24.93 -21.20 4.81
N THR A 529 -24.49 -20.62 3.70
CA THR A 529 -23.71 -19.37 3.66
C THR A 529 -24.46 -18.33 2.84
N PHE A 530 -24.58 -17.10 3.32
CA PHE A 530 -25.16 -15.98 2.57
C PHE A 530 -24.22 -14.76 2.62
N ASP A 531 -23.81 -14.28 1.46
CA ASP A 531 -22.88 -13.15 1.29
C ASP A 531 -23.54 -12.00 0.52
N GLY A 532 -23.62 -10.82 1.13
CA GLY A 532 -24.11 -9.62 0.43
C GLY A 532 -23.17 -9.13 -0.68
N LEU A 533 -21.88 -9.49 -0.66
CA LEU A 533 -20.90 -9.27 -1.74
C LEU A 533 -20.83 -7.82 -2.32
N GLY A 534 -21.23 -6.83 -1.52
CA GLY A 534 -21.24 -5.40 -1.88
C GLY A 534 -22.59 -4.87 -2.38
N HIS A 535 -23.63 -5.70 -2.27
CA HIS A 535 -25.00 -5.40 -2.64
C HIS A 535 -25.92 -5.36 -1.42
N VAL A 536 -27.10 -4.76 -1.60
CA VAL A 536 -28.11 -4.57 -0.55
C VAL A 536 -29.48 -5.01 -1.01
N ILE A 537 -30.36 -5.29 -0.05
CA ILE A 537 -31.79 -5.51 -0.26
C ILE A 537 -32.52 -4.28 0.26
N ARG A 538 -33.34 -3.65 -0.58
CA ARG A 538 -34.07 -2.41 -0.26
C ARG A 538 -35.55 -2.68 -0.03
N ASN A 539 -36.16 -1.88 0.84
CA ASN A 539 -37.62 -1.80 1.02
C ASN A 539 -38.30 -3.15 1.36
N LEU A 540 -37.60 -4.05 2.05
CA LEU A 540 -38.14 -5.37 2.41
C LEU A 540 -39.24 -5.22 3.47
N VAL A 541 -40.43 -5.76 3.21
CA VAL A 541 -41.56 -5.76 4.15
C VAL A 541 -41.89 -7.18 4.57
N ILE A 542 -41.90 -7.44 5.88
CA ILE A 542 -42.23 -8.72 6.48
C ILE A 542 -43.26 -8.49 7.59
N GLU A 543 -44.51 -8.83 7.31
CA GLU A 543 -45.65 -8.72 8.23
C GLU A 543 -46.11 -10.12 8.63
N GLN A 544 -45.68 -10.56 9.81
CA GLN A 544 -45.93 -11.90 10.37
C GLN A 544 -46.45 -11.82 11.83
N PRO A 545 -47.49 -11.02 12.13
CA PRO A 545 -47.85 -10.60 13.50
C PRO A 545 -48.31 -11.75 14.43
N SER A 546 -48.52 -12.96 13.92
CA SER A 546 -48.84 -14.17 14.68
C SER A 546 -47.63 -15.08 14.95
N THR A 547 -46.47 -14.79 14.38
CA THR A 547 -45.37 -15.74 14.18
C THR A 547 -44.12 -15.30 14.95
N ILE A 548 -43.43 -16.25 15.59
CA ILE A 548 -42.12 -16.02 16.22
C ILE A 548 -40.96 -16.36 15.26
N TYR A 549 -39.76 -15.86 15.54
CA TYR A 549 -38.57 -15.99 14.69
C TYR A 549 -38.78 -15.33 13.31
N VAL A 550 -38.89 -14.01 13.31
CA VAL A 550 -39.23 -13.21 12.12
C VAL A 550 -38.08 -12.29 11.74
N GLY A 551 -37.72 -12.28 10.45
CA GLY A 551 -36.66 -11.49 9.83
C GLY A 551 -36.44 -11.96 8.39
N LEU A 552 -35.44 -11.43 7.67
CA LEU A 552 -35.05 -12.00 6.37
C LEU A 552 -34.76 -13.50 6.50
N PHE A 553 -34.05 -13.88 7.56
CA PHE A 553 -33.97 -15.25 8.06
C PHE A 553 -34.80 -15.36 9.35
N GLY A 554 -35.58 -16.43 9.50
CA GLY A 554 -36.26 -16.72 10.76
C GLY A 554 -35.30 -17.34 11.77
N TYR A 555 -34.75 -18.52 11.46
CA TYR A 555 -33.87 -19.27 12.34
C TYR A 555 -32.58 -19.74 11.62
N THR A 556 -31.43 -19.70 12.31
CA THR A 556 -30.13 -20.12 11.77
C THR A 556 -29.43 -21.16 12.66
N SER A 557 -28.60 -22.03 12.08
CA SER A 557 -27.80 -23.03 12.82
C SER A 557 -26.41 -22.50 13.21
N SER A 558 -25.72 -23.22 14.10
CA SER A 558 -24.33 -22.95 14.54
C SER A 558 -23.35 -22.77 13.38
N ASP A 559 -23.56 -23.52 12.30
CA ASP A 559 -22.64 -23.63 11.17
C ASP A 559 -22.92 -22.58 10.08
N SER A 560 -23.98 -21.78 10.28
CA SER A 560 -24.40 -20.75 9.34
C SER A 560 -23.47 -19.53 9.34
N VAL A 561 -23.32 -18.95 8.15
CA VAL A 561 -22.47 -17.76 7.93
C VAL A 561 -23.25 -16.74 7.12
N ILE A 562 -23.67 -15.66 7.76
CA ILE A 562 -24.33 -14.50 7.13
C ILE A 562 -23.36 -13.32 7.19
N ARG A 563 -22.98 -12.77 6.03
CA ARG A 563 -21.97 -11.70 5.99
C ARG A 563 -22.18 -10.67 4.89
N ASN A 564 -21.69 -9.45 5.11
CA ASN A 564 -21.76 -8.32 4.18
C ASN A 564 -23.19 -7.89 3.76
N VAL A 565 -24.24 -8.26 4.51
CA VAL A 565 -25.64 -8.04 4.11
C VAL A 565 -26.13 -6.68 4.58
N GLY A 566 -26.60 -5.83 3.65
CA GLY A 566 -27.27 -4.57 3.99
C GLY A 566 -28.77 -4.60 3.69
N LEU A 567 -29.60 -4.21 4.66
CA LEU A 567 -31.04 -4.00 4.51
C LEU A 567 -31.37 -2.49 4.58
N GLU A 568 -31.68 -1.89 3.43
CA GLU A 568 -31.95 -0.44 3.29
C GLU A 568 -33.46 -0.13 3.27
N GLY A 569 -33.97 0.49 4.33
CA GLY A 569 -35.41 0.73 4.52
C GLY A 569 -36.22 -0.54 4.81
N GLY A 570 -37.54 -0.47 4.61
CA GLY A 570 -38.47 -1.58 4.88
C GLY A 570 -39.01 -1.63 6.32
N SER A 571 -39.75 -2.70 6.63
CA SER A 571 -40.31 -2.97 7.97
C SER A 571 -40.38 -4.47 8.26
N VAL A 572 -40.18 -4.85 9.53
CA VAL A 572 -40.33 -6.22 10.01
C VAL A 572 -41.20 -6.24 11.27
N ASN A 573 -42.30 -7.01 11.23
CA ASN A 573 -43.28 -7.15 12.30
C ASN A 573 -43.56 -8.63 12.58
N GLY A 574 -43.45 -9.06 13.84
CA GLY A 574 -43.73 -10.43 14.28
C GLY A 574 -44.29 -10.50 15.71
N SER A 575 -44.50 -11.68 16.28
CA SER A 575 -44.99 -11.81 17.67
C SER A 575 -43.89 -12.02 18.71
N GLY A 576 -42.68 -12.42 18.30
CA GLY A 576 -41.57 -12.63 19.22
C GLY A 576 -40.30 -13.08 18.49
N TYR A 577 -39.14 -12.72 19.04
CA TYR A 577 -37.84 -12.94 18.40
C TYR A 577 -37.83 -12.38 16.96
N VAL A 578 -38.09 -11.07 16.87
CA VAL A 578 -38.17 -10.31 15.62
C VAL A 578 -36.87 -9.55 15.43
N GLY A 579 -36.20 -9.75 14.29
CA GLY A 579 -34.99 -9.04 13.91
C GLY A 579 -35.04 -8.58 12.47
N GLY A 580 -34.46 -7.43 12.15
CA GLY A 580 -34.40 -6.94 10.76
C GLY A 580 -33.77 -7.96 9.80
N LEU A 581 -32.67 -8.59 10.23
CA LEU A 581 -31.94 -9.59 9.44
C LEU A 581 -32.23 -11.03 9.89
N VAL A 582 -32.25 -11.31 11.21
CA VAL A 582 -32.45 -12.67 11.74
C VAL A 582 -33.41 -12.69 12.94
N GLY A 583 -34.42 -13.55 12.92
CA GLY A 583 -35.29 -13.76 14.09
C GLY A 583 -34.55 -14.37 15.28
N PHE A 584 -33.95 -15.54 15.11
CA PHE A 584 -33.10 -16.22 16.09
C PHE A 584 -31.80 -16.73 15.44
N ASN A 585 -30.68 -16.15 15.85
CA ASN A 585 -29.34 -16.53 15.40
C ASN A 585 -28.68 -17.54 16.35
N THR A 586 -28.14 -18.63 15.82
CA THR A 586 -27.16 -19.47 16.54
C THR A 586 -25.79 -19.57 15.86
N GLY A 587 -25.66 -19.08 14.62
CA GLY A 587 -24.40 -19.07 13.86
C GLY A 587 -23.68 -17.72 13.87
N SER A 588 -23.02 -17.39 12.76
CA SER A 588 -22.18 -16.21 12.63
C SER A 588 -22.78 -15.12 11.74
N ILE A 589 -22.80 -13.89 12.25
CA ILE A 589 -23.21 -12.67 11.56
C ILE A 589 -22.03 -11.68 11.56
N SER A 590 -21.58 -11.24 10.39
CA SER A 590 -20.47 -10.29 10.26
C SER A 590 -20.71 -9.20 9.19
N THR A 591 -20.19 -7.99 9.42
CA THR A 591 -20.21 -6.88 8.45
C THR A 591 -21.61 -6.58 7.88
N SER A 592 -22.67 -6.80 8.66
CA SER A 592 -24.06 -6.80 8.20
C SER A 592 -24.91 -5.78 8.95
N TYR A 593 -25.97 -5.26 8.31
CA TYR A 593 -26.74 -4.17 8.88
C TYR A 593 -28.20 -4.09 8.42
N ALA A 594 -29.03 -3.45 9.24
CA ALA A 594 -30.43 -3.18 8.95
C ALA A 594 -30.85 -1.75 9.32
N THR A 595 -31.71 -1.15 8.50
CA THR A 595 -32.12 0.26 8.65
C THR A 595 -33.64 0.47 8.61
N GLY A 596 -34.41 -0.55 8.21
CA GLY A 596 -35.88 -0.58 8.33
C GLY A 596 -36.34 -0.72 9.78
N SER A 597 -37.60 -0.38 10.06
CA SER A 597 -38.18 -0.45 11.41
C SER A 597 -38.47 -1.90 11.82
N VAL A 598 -38.33 -2.20 13.12
CA VAL A 598 -38.65 -3.50 13.70
C VAL A 598 -39.70 -3.31 14.78
N SER A 599 -40.81 -4.05 14.71
CA SER A 599 -41.89 -4.03 15.69
C SER A 599 -42.31 -5.42 16.14
N THR A 600 -42.94 -5.53 17.30
CA THR A 600 -43.73 -6.70 17.67
C THR A 600 -45.21 -6.36 17.76
N SER A 601 -46.05 -7.35 17.43
CA SER A 601 -47.48 -7.36 17.70
C SER A 601 -47.74 -8.15 18.99
N GLU A 602 -48.68 -7.70 19.82
CA GLU A 602 -48.92 -8.30 21.14
C GLU A 602 -49.48 -9.73 21.04
N ILE A 603 -48.79 -10.69 21.66
CA ILE A 603 -49.35 -11.99 22.04
C ILE A 603 -49.24 -12.16 23.56
N LEU A 604 -50.28 -12.72 24.16
CA LEU A 604 -50.34 -13.00 25.60
C LEU A 604 -49.55 -14.28 25.93
N GLY A 605 -48.70 -14.22 26.96
CA GLY A 605 -48.10 -15.41 27.59
C GLY A 605 -46.75 -15.90 27.05
N PHE A 606 -46.03 -15.11 26.24
CA PHE A 606 -44.69 -15.46 25.74
C PHE A 606 -43.67 -14.33 25.97
N ASP A 607 -42.38 -14.70 26.00
CA ASP A 607 -41.25 -13.78 26.03
C ASP A 607 -41.04 -13.15 24.63
N ILE A 608 -41.12 -11.82 24.55
CA ILE A 608 -41.01 -11.08 23.29
C ILE A 608 -39.67 -10.35 23.21
N GLY A 609 -38.81 -10.76 22.28
CA GLY A 609 -37.59 -10.04 21.90
C GLY A 609 -37.72 -9.36 20.53
N ALA A 610 -37.41 -8.05 20.46
CA ALA A 610 -37.29 -7.28 19.22
C ALA A 610 -35.88 -6.66 19.13
N GLY A 611 -35.18 -6.86 18.01
CA GLY A 611 -33.85 -6.29 17.78
C GLY A 611 -33.74 -5.63 16.41
N GLY A 612 -33.06 -4.49 16.31
CA GLY A 612 -32.88 -3.81 15.02
C GLY A 612 -32.21 -4.68 13.95
N LEU A 613 -31.31 -5.58 14.36
CA LEU A 613 -30.70 -6.59 13.49
C LEU A 613 -31.16 -8.03 13.82
N VAL A 614 -31.21 -8.39 15.10
CA VAL A 614 -31.44 -9.78 15.54
C VAL A 614 -32.43 -9.89 16.71
N GLY A 615 -33.48 -10.71 16.60
CA GLY A 615 -34.46 -10.89 17.68
C GLY A 615 -33.89 -11.57 18.92
N GLN A 616 -33.29 -12.75 18.74
CA GLN A 616 -32.52 -13.48 19.76
C GLN A 616 -31.16 -13.91 19.21
N ASN A 617 -30.10 -13.77 20.01
CA ASN A 617 -28.77 -14.25 19.67
C ASN A 617 -28.28 -15.33 20.65
N ARG A 618 -27.77 -16.45 20.12
CA ARG A 618 -26.91 -17.44 20.79
C ARG A 618 -25.61 -17.71 20.02
N GLY A 619 -25.39 -17.01 18.91
CA GLY A 619 -24.20 -17.12 18.08
C GLY A 619 -23.32 -15.86 18.17
N SER A 620 -22.53 -15.59 17.14
CA SER A 620 -21.65 -14.41 17.09
C SER A 620 -22.21 -13.31 16.19
N ILE A 621 -22.15 -12.06 16.67
CA ILE A 621 -22.47 -10.85 15.92
C ILE A 621 -21.24 -9.94 15.97
N SER A 622 -20.69 -9.60 14.81
CA SER A 622 -19.42 -8.85 14.69
C SER A 622 -19.48 -7.79 13.60
N ALA A 623 -18.80 -6.64 13.79
CA ALA A 623 -18.71 -5.58 12.77
C ALA A 623 -20.06 -5.16 12.17
N SER A 624 -21.15 -5.24 12.94
CA SER A 624 -22.53 -5.18 12.43
C SER A 624 -23.33 -4.06 13.10
N TYR A 625 -24.38 -3.55 12.45
CA TYR A 625 -25.09 -2.38 12.98
C TYR A 625 -26.58 -2.28 12.63
N ALA A 626 -27.31 -1.46 13.40
CA ALA A 626 -28.71 -1.17 13.14
C ALA A 626 -29.05 0.32 13.32
N THR A 627 -29.91 0.85 12.45
CA THR A 627 -30.31 2.27 12.47
C THR A 627 -31.82 2.51 12.44
N GLY A 628 -32.62 1.47 12.22
CA GLY A 628 -34.07 1.57 12.26
C GLY A 628 -34.62 1.61 13.68
N SER A 629 -35.80 2.22 13.87
CA SER A 629 -36.48 2.25 15.16
C SER A 629 -36.98 0.86 15.57
N VAL A 630 -36.83 0.51 16.85
CA VAL A 630 -37.24 -0.78 17.43
C VAL A 630 -38.34 -0.57 18.46
N SER A 631 -39.44 -1.31 18.35
CA SER A 631 -40.54 -1.30 19.32
C SER A 631 -40.97 -2.71 19.70
N ALA A 632 -40.96 -3.03 21.00
CA ALA A 632 -41.55 -4.25 21.54
C ALA A 632 -42.78 -3.92 22.39
N SER A 633 -43.94 -4.47 22.03
CA SER A 633 -45.13 -4.52 22.89
C SER A 633 -45.49 -5.96 23.25
N GLY A 634 -45.89 -6.22 24.50
CA GLY A 634 -46.18 -7.57 24.98
C GLY A 634 -46.88 -7.69 26.33
N GLY A 635 -47.78 -8.67 26.46
CA GLY A 635 -48.55 -8.95 27.68
C GLY A 635 -47.90 -9.93 28.66
N PHE A 636 -46.57 -10.10 28.63
CA PHE A 636 -45.82 -10.89 29.62
C PHE A 636 -44.38 -10.38 29.84
N ARG A 637 -43.65 -10.13 28.75
CA ARG A 637 -42.29 -9.58 28.79
C ARG A 637 -41.95 -8.95 27.45
N ALA A 638 -41.71 -7.65 27.41
CA ALA A 638 -41.31 -6.93 26.20
C ALA A 638 -39.84 -6.54 26.29
N SER A 639 -39.01 -7.02 25.36
CA SER A 639 -37.56 -6.79 25.34
C SER A 639 -37.12 -6.20 24.00
N ALA A 640 -36.85 -4.89 23.98
CA ALA A 640 -36.43 -4.16 22.79
C ALA A 640 -34.94 -3.79 22.88
N GLY A 641 -34.17 -4.12 21.85
CA GLY A 641 -32.76 -3.75 21.73
C GLY A 641 -32.44 -3.07 20.40
N GLY A 642 -31.67 -1.98 20.41
CA GLY A 642 -31.32 -1.27 19.17
C GLY A 642 -30.61 -2.15 18.14
N LEU A 643 -29.83 -3.14 18.57
CA LEU A 643 -29.23 -4.18 17.72
C LEU A 643 -29.87 -5.56 17.96
N VAL A 644 -29.99 -5.98 19.23
CA VAL A 644 -30.40 -7.35 19.61
C VAL A 644 -31.48 -7.36 20.70
N GLY A 645 -32.62 -8.02 20.48
CA GLY A 645 -33.68 -8.11 21.49
C GLY A 645 -33.25 -8.86 22.75
N LEU A 646 -32.75 -10.08 22.57
CA LEU A 646 -32.24 -10.94 23.65
C LEU A 646 -30.88 -11.57 23.26
N ASN A 647 -29.79 -11.14 23.87
CA ASN A 647 -28.51 -11.85 23.80
C ASN A 647 -28.49 -12.92 24.90
N SER A 648 -28.50 -14.19 24.51
CA SER A 648 -28.63 -15.36 25.38
C SER A 648 -27.27 -15.99 25.71
N HIS A 649 -27.25 -16.96 26.64
CA HIS A 649 -26.07 -17.80 26.91
C HIS A 649 -25.46 -18.37 25.61
N GLY A 650 -24.14 -18.21 25.45
CA GLY A 650 -23.38 -18.57 24.24
C GLY A 650 -23.33 -17.48 23.16
N GLY A 651 -24.21 -16.47 23.24
CA GLY A 651 -24.20 -15.33 22.33
C GLY A 651 -23.06 -14.35 22.59
N SER A 652 -22.48 -13.80 21.54
CA SER A 652 -21.45 -12.75 21.63
C SER A 652 -21.72 -11.60 20.67
N ILE A 653 -21.45 -10.37 21.14
CA ILE A 653 -21.58 -9.14 20.35
C ILE A 653 -20.25 -8.38 20.43
N GLY A 654 -19.60 -8.16 19.28
CA GLY A 654 -18.31 -7.49 19.18
C GLY A 654 -18.31 -6.40 18.09
N THR A 655 -17.62 -5.29 18.32
CA THR A 655 -17.32 -4.29 17.28
C THR A 655 -18.58 -3.82 16.54
N SER A 656 -19.70 -3.63 17.24
CA SER A 656 -21.04 -3.46 16.66
C SER A 656 -21.80 -2.26 17.25
N TYR A 657 -22.78 -1.70 16.54
CA TYR A 657 -23.45 -0.47 17.02
C TYR A 657 -24.93 -0.31 16.67
N ALA A 658 -25.62 0.55 17.41
CA ALA A 658 -27.02 0.91 17.16
C ALA A 658 -27.29 2.42 17.27
N THR A 659 -28.13 2.95 16.38
CA THR A 659 -28.48 4.40 16.33
C THR A 659 -29.99 4.67 16.33
N GLY A 660 -30.83 3.68 16.06
CA GLY A 660 -32.28 3.83 16.04
C GLY A 660 -32.87 3.98 17.45
N SER A 661 -34.02 4.64 17.57
CA SER A 661 -34.75 4.77 18.84
C SER A 661 -35.35 3.43 19.27
N VAL A 662 -35.35 3.18 20.59
CA VAL A 662 -35.77 1.91 21.19
C VAL A 662 -36.92 2.15 22.17
N SER A 663 -37.99 1.38 22.02
CA SER A 663 -39.18 1.42 22.88
C SER A 663 -39.60 0.02 23.33
N ALA A 664 -39.86 -0.17 24.63
CA ALA A 664 -40.47 -1.37 25.19
C ALA A 664 -41.74 -1.00 25.98
N SER A 665 -42.83 -1.73 25.75
CA SER A 665 -44.15 -1.49 26.32
C SER A 665 -44.73 -2.80 26.85
N ALA A 666 -45.18 -2.83 28.11
CA ALA A 666 -45.80 -4.02 28.69
C ALA A 666 -47.03 -3.70 29.55
N SER A 667 -47.99 -4.62 29.60
CA SER A 667 -49.23 -4.49 30.39
C SER A 667 -49.52 -5.71 31.27
N GLY A 668 -49.91 -5.45 32.52
CA GLY A 668 -50.03 -6.42 33.62
C GLY A 668 -48.90 -6.32 34.66
N ASN A 669 -48.81 -7.32 35.55
CA ASN A 669 -47.68 -7.48 36.46
C ASN A 669 -46.51 -8.15 35.72
N VAL A 670 -45.87 -7.38 34.84
CA VAL A 670 -44.98 -7.84 33.76
C VAL A 670 -43.74 -6.94 33.62
N TYR A 671 -42.83 -7.27 32.71
CA TYR A 671 -41.56 -6.54 32.55
C TYR A 671 -41.40 -5.90 31.16
N ALA A 672 -40.98 -4.64 31.13
CA ALA A 672 -40.53 -3.93 29.93
C ALA A 672 -39.01 -3.63 30.03
N TYR A 673 -38.23 -4.13 29.08
CA TYR A 673 -36.78 -3.95 29.00
C TYR A 673 -36.40 -3.26 27.69
N ALA A 674 -35.84 -2.06 27.76
CA ALA A 674 -35.36 -1.32 26.60
C ALA A 674 -33.86 -1.05 26.70
N GLY A 675 -33.09 -1.46 25.70
CA GLY A 675 -31.64 -1.26 25.65
C GLY A 675 -31.17 -0.63 24.36
N GLY A 676 -30.33 0.40 24.43
CA GLY A 676 -29.83 1.09 23.23
C GLY A 676 -29.07 0.18 22.26
N LEU A 677 -28.44 -0.89 22.75
CA LEU A 677 -27.86 -1.98 21.94
C LEU A 677 -28.60 -3.30 22.15
N VAL A 678 -28.85 -3.71 23.41
CA VAL A 678 -29.40 -5.03 23.76
C VAL A 678 -30.54 -4.92 24.77
N GLY A 679 -31.72 -5.46 24.47
CA GLY A 679 -32.86 -5.41 25.38
C GLY A 679 -32.61 -6.17 26.68
N TYR A 680 -32.18 -7.43 26.56
CA TYR A 680 -31.80 -8.30 27.68
C TYR A 680 -30.49 -9.04 27.36
N ASN A 681 -29.51 -9.02 28.28
CA ASN A 681 -28.20 -9.62 28.07
C ASN A 681 -27.80 -10.69 29.12
N TYR A 682 -27.47 -11.89 28.62
CA TYR A 682 -26.94 -13.05 29.36
C TYR A 682 -25.45 -13.36 29.08
N SER A 683 -24.79 -12.62 28.18
CA SER A 683 -23.44 -13.00 27.70
C SER A 683 -22.65 -11.79 27.17
N ASP A 684 -21.61 -12.01 26.38
CA ASP A 684 -20.55 -10.99 26.21
C ASP A 684 -20.88 -9.89 25.18
N ILE A 685 -20.58 -8.65 25.58
CA ILE A 685 -20.60 -7.44 24.74
C ILE A 685 -19.23 -6.78 24.82
N SER A 686 -18.58 -6.58 23.67
CA SER A 686 -17.24 -5.98 23.57
C SER A 686 -17.17 -4.93 22.46
N SER A 687 -16.39 -3.87 22.69
CA SER A 687 -16.10 -2.82 21.71
C SER A 687 -17.34 -2.35 20.91
N SER A 688 -18.46 -2.10 21.59
CA SER A 688 -19.75 -1.83 20.94
C SER A 688 -20.42 -0.57 21.49
N TYR A 689 -21.33 0.06 20.74
CA TYR A 689 -21.94 1.31 21.21
C TYR A 689 -23.38 1.58 20.77
N ALA A 690 -24.06 2.47 21.48
CA ALA A 690 -25.42 2.88 21.18
C ALA A 690 -25.64 4.40 21.31
N THR A 691 -26.45 4.99 20.42
CA THR A 691 -26.71 6.44 20.41
C THR A 691 -28.19 6.82 20.33
N GLY A 692 -29.08 5.87 20.02
CA GLY A 692 -30.52 6.11 19.93
C GLY A 692 -31.15 6.32 21.31
N SER A 693 -32.25 7.08 21.38
CA SER A 693 -33.02 7.26 22.62
C SER A 693 -33.71 5.96 23.03
N VAL A 694 -33.82 5.74 24.36
CA VAL A 694 -34.28 4.48 24.95
C VAL A 694 -35.44 4.76 25.92
N SER A 695 -36.55 4.06 25.72
CA SER A 695 -37.77 4.20 26.53
C SER A 695 -38.34 2.84 26.93
N ALA A 696 -38.56 2.64 28.23
CA ALA A 696 -39.31 1.49 28.75
C ALA A 696 -40.59 1.97 29.44
N SER A 697 -41.71 1.29 29.22
CA SER A 697 -42.98 1.61 29.86
C SER A 697 -43.73 0.34 30.27
N ALA A 698 -44.30 0.37 31.48
CA ALA A 698 -45.10 -0.73 32.03
C ALA A 698 -46.37 -0.18 32.67
N SER A 699 -47.42 -1.00 32.74
CA SER A 699 -48.71 -0.61 33.34
C SER A 699 -49.44 -1.85 33.86
N GLY A 700 -50.35 -1.70 34.83
CA GLY A 700 -51.00 -2.82 35.51
C GLY A 700 -50.15 -3.48 36.61
N GLY A 701 -49.22 -2.73 37.22
CA GLY A 701 -48.32 -3.20 38.27
C GLY A 701 -46.95 -3.68 37.79
N GLY A 702 -46.62 -3.51 36.51
CA GLY A 702 -45.36 -3.97 35.92
C GLY A 702 -44.13 -3.08 36.19
N ASN A 703 -42.96 -3.62 35.84
CA ASN A 703 -41.63 -2.99 36.00
C ASN A 703 -41.09 -2.49 34.66
N ALA A 704 -40.43 -1.34 34.65
CA ALA A 704 -39.82 -0.74 33.47
C ALA A 704 -38.31 -0.49 33.70
N PHE A 705 -37.46 -1.15 32.91
CA PHE A 705 -36.01 -0.96 32.94
C PHE A 705 -35.50 -0.50 31.57
N ALA A 706 -34.89 0.68 31.54
CA ALA A 706 -34.30 1.28 30.36
C ALA A 706 -32.80 1.50 30.58
N GLY A 707 -31.98 1.17 29.58
CA GLY A 707 -30.52 1.32 29.65
C GLY A 707 -29.90 1.80 28.34
N GLY A 708 -28.96 2.75 28.43
CA GLY A 708 -28.36 3.36 27.24
C GLY A 708 -27.61 2.39 26.32
N LEU A 709 -27.12 1.27 26.85
CA LEU A 709 -26.56 0.13 26.11
C LEU A 709 -27.40 -1.15 26.32
N VAL A 710 -27.73 -1.49 27.57
CA VAL A 710 -28.40 -2.74 27.95
C VAL A 710 -29.59 -2.48 28.87
N GLY A 711 -30.79 -2.95 28.51
CA GLY A 711 -31.99 -2.74 29.33
C GLY A 711 -31.93 -3.51 30.65
N TYR A 712 -31.82 -4.83 30.54
CA TYR A 712 -31.59 -5.75 31.66
C TYR A 712 -30.30 -6.55 31.43
N TYR A 713 -29.46 -6.67 32.45
CA TYR A 713 -28.22 -7.45 32.46
C TYR A 713 -28.29 -8.57 33.51
N SER A 714 -27.82 -9.76 33.15
CA SER A 714 -27.87 -10.95 34.02
C SER A 714 -26.50 -11.59 34.23
N TYR A 715 -25.75 -11.83 33.15
CA TYR A 715 -24.48 -12.55 33.16
C TYR A 715 -23.61 -12.11 31.97
N GLY A 716 -22.32 -12.49 31.99
CA GLY A 716 -21.33 -12.16 30.96
C GLY A 716 -20.43 -10.98 31.34
N SER A 717 -19.86 -10.35 30.32
CA SER A 717 -19.06 -9.13 30.43
C SER A 717 -19.52 -8.03 29.46
N ILE A 718 -19.41 -6.77 29.89
CA ILE A 718 -19.51 -5.57 29.05
C ILE A 718 -18.16 -4.87 29.09
N SER A 719 -17.47 -4.82 27.94
CA SER A 719 -16.09 -4.31 27.85
C SER A 719 -15.91 -3.27 26.75
N ALA A 720 -15.12 -2.23 27.04
CA ALA A 720 -14.70 -1.19 26.08
C ALA A 720 -15.85 -0.61 25.21
N SER A 721 -17.02 -0.42 25.81
CA SER A 721 -18.29 -0.12 25.13
C SER A 721 -18.92 1.18 25.67
N TYR A 722 -19.76 1.87 24.89
CA TYR A 722 -20.34 3.15 25.35
C TYR A 722 -21.77 3.45 24.88
N ALA A 723 -22.46 4.35 25.58
CA ALA A 723 -23.79 4.85 25.23
C ALA A 723 -23.87 6.39 25.23
N THR A 724 -24.62 6.98 24.31
CA THR A 724 -24.88 8.44 24.28
C THR A 724 -26.36 8.83 24.20
N GLY A 725 -27.27 7.88 23.96
CA GLY A 725 -28.71 8.14 23.90
C GLY A 725 -29.30 8.54 25.25
N SER A 726 -30.41 9.29 25.22
CA SER A 726 -31.21 9.60 26.41
C SER A 726 -32.09 8.42 26.83
N VAL A 727 -32.17 8.17 28.14
CA VAL A 727 -32.84 6.99 28.73
C VAL A 727 -34.02 7.42 29.61
N SER A 728 -35.14 6.70 29.53
CA SER A 728 -36.34 6.93 30.34
C SER A 728 -37.11 5.64 30.66
N ALA A 729 -37.63 5.52 31.88
CA ALA A 729 -38.44 4.39 32.34
C ALA A 729 -39.70 4.87 33.07
N LEU A 730 -40.86 4.29 32.75
CA LEU A 730 -42.18 4.69 33.29
C LEU A 730 -43.09 3.47 33.54
N GLY A 731 -43.13 2.97 34.76
CA GLY A 731 -43.88 1.81 35.21
C GLY A 731 -44.52 2.00 36.58
N ASP A 732 -45.48 1.12 36.91
CA ASP A 732 -46.26 1.20 38.15
C ASP A 732 -45.51 0.69 39.39
N SER A 733 -44.51 -0.18 39.20
CA SER A 733 -43.71 -0.80 40.27
C SER A 733 -42.26 -0.30 40.25
N LEU A 734 -41.30 -1.09 39.75
CA LEU A 734 -39.88 -0.71 39.73
C LEU A 734 -39.49 0.02 38.43
N ASN A 735 -38.70 1.08 38.58
CA ASN A 735 -38.37 2.05 37.52
C ASN A 735 -36.87 2.36 37.48
N CYS A 736 -36.15 1.75 36.54
CA CYS A 736 -34.70 1.92 36.42
C CYS A 736 -34.33 2.56 35.07
N ALA A 737 -33.61 3.68 35.08
CA ALA A 737 -33.20 4.44 33.91
C ALA A 737 -31.68 4.69 33.95
N GLY A 738 -30.91 3.66 33.59
CA GLY A 738 -29.45 3.66 33.71
C GLY A 738 -28.73 4.14 32.45
N GLY A 739 -27.71 4.98 32.59
CA GLY A 739 -26.99 5.56 31.45
C GLY A 739 -26.27 4.55 30.54
N LEU A 740 -25.87 3.40 31.08
CA LEU A 740 -25.32 2.27 30.31
C LEU A 740 -26.18 1.01 30.46
N VAL A 741 -26.46 0.60 31.70
CA VAL A 741 -27.25 -0.60 32.02
C VAL A 741 -28.42 -0.21 32.91
N GLY A 742 -29.64 -0.60 32.56
CA GLY A 742 -30.84 -0.27 33.33
C GLY A 742 -30.89 -0.99 34.67
N VAL A 743 -30.77 -2.32 34.67
CA VAL A 743 -30.62 -3.15 35.87
C VAL A 743 -29.57 -4.26 35.64
N ASP A 744 -28.87 -4.64 36.71
CA ASP A 744 -28.03 -5.83 36.81
C ASP A 744 -28.46 -6.59 38.06
N GLU A 745 -28.88 -7.86 37.91
CA GLU A 745 -29.43 -8.65 39.02
C GLU A 745 -28.43 -9.68 39.61
N ASN A 746 -27.39 -10.09 38.88
CA ASN A 746 -26.42 -11.09 39.39
C ASN A 746 -24.95 -10.60 39.42
N GLY A 747 -24.68 -9.35 39.04
CA GLY A 747 -23.35 -8.74 39.15
C GLY A 747 -22.43 -9.12 37.98
N GLY A 748 -22.89 -8.88 36.75
CA GLY A 748 -22.08 -9.10 35.54
C GLY A 748 -20.87 -8.16 35.47
N THR A 749 -19.80 -8.57 34.80
CA THR A 749 -18.57 -7.78 34.76
C THR A 749 -18.72 -6.57 33.84
N ILE A 750 -18.41 -5.35 34.30
CA ILE A 750 -18.43 -4.13 33.48
C ILE A 750 -17.06 -3.47 33.56
N THR A 751 -16.35 -3.36 32.42
CA THR A 751 -14.98 -2.84 32.37
C THR A 751 -14.79 -1.79 31.27
N ASN A 752 -14.17 -0.66 31.64
CA ASN A 752 -13.85 0.44 30.74
C ASN A 752 -15.05 0.89 29.86
N ALA A 753 -16.26 0.87 30.42
CA ALA A 753 -17.49 1.20 29.72
C ALA A 753 -18.07 2.54 30.20
N PHE A 754 -18.64 3.32 29.28
CA PHE A 754 -18.93 4.75 29.49
C PHE A 754 -20.34 5.15 29.04
N TYR A 755 -20.91 6.20 29.64
CA TYR A 755 -22.17 6.78 29.17
C TYR A 755 -22.19 8.31 29.21
N ALA A 756 -22.95 8.91 28.29
CA ALA A 756 -23.16 10.36 28.27
C ALA A 756 -24.11 10.79 29.39
N THR A 757 -23.71 11.82 30.15
CA THR A 757 -24.54 12.54 31.12
C THR A 757 -25.12 13.85 30.57
N THR A 758 -24.78 14.21 29.33
CA THR A 758 -25.33 15.36 28.61
C THR A 758 -25.66 15.02 27.16
N ASP A 759 -26.69 15.66 26.60
CA ASP A 759 -26.97 15.61 25.16
C ASP A 759 -26.02 16.52 24.34
N ILE A 760 -26.26 16.62 23.03
CA ILE A 760 -25.51 17.48 22.10
C ILE A 760 -25.66 18.99 22.36
N ASN A 761 -26.68 19.40 23.12
CA ASN A 761 -26.94 20.78 23.51
C ASN A 761 -26.39 21.11 24.91
N GLY A 762 -25.85 20.11 25.64
CA GLY A 762 -25.44 20.25 27.04
C GLY A 762 -26.57 20.05 28.06
N ASN A 763 -27.77 19.65 27.64
CA ASN A 763 -28.86 19.30 28.56
C ASN A 763 -28.49 18.02 29.33
N VAL A 764 -28.79 17.98 30.62
CA VAL A 764 -28.52 16.80 31.47
C VAL A 764 -29.41 15.62 31.04
N ILE A 765 -28.80 14.47 30.80
CA ILE A 765 -29.47 13.18 30.53
C ILE A 765 -28.86 12.10 31.41
N ASN A 766 -29.56 10.98 31.62
CA ASN A 766 -29.01 9.75 32.22
C ASN A 766 -28.42 9.90 33.65
N ASN A 767 -28.68 11.02 34.33
CA ASN A 767 -27.94 11.49 35.51
C ASN A 767 -28.67 11.16 36.84
N GLY A 768 -29.28 9.97 36.92
CA GLY A 768 -29.85 9.36 38.13
C GLY A 768 -30.62 10.27 39.10
N GLY A 769 -31.93 10.43 38.91
CA GLY A 769 -32.77 11.29 39.75
C GLY A 769 -34.11 10.63 40.13
N LEU A 770 -34.49 10.73 41.41
CA LEU A 770 -35.71 10.13 41.96
C LEU A 770 -36.95 10.55 41.15
N VAL A 771 -37.71 9.56 40.68
CA VAL A 771 -39.08 9.74 40.19
C VAL A 771 -39.99 9.04 41.19
N ASN A 772 -40.98 9.74 41.73
CA ASN A 772 -41.94 9.27 42.76
C ASN A 772 -41.37 8.75 44.09
N GLY A 773 -40.05 8.67 44.26
CA GLY A 773 -39.37 8.28 45.51
C GLY A 773 -38.42 7.09 45.34
N ASP A 774 -38.51 6.37 44.23
CA ASP A 774 -37.67 5.20 43.95
C ASP A 774 -36.35 5.57 43.25
N TRP A 775 -35.32 4.76 43.50
CA TRP A 775 -33.95 5.02 43.03
C TRP A 775 -33.77 4.62 41.57
N THR A 776 -33.88 5.58 40.67
CA THR A 776 -33.86 5.35 39.20
C THR A 776 -32.46 5.13 38.61
N GLY A 777 -31.41 5.59 39.28
CA GLY A 777 -30.07 5.72 38.70
C GLY A 777 -29.08 4.66 39.18
N ASN A 778 -28.97 3.54 38.47
CA ASN A 778 -27.89 2.59 38.72
C ASN A 778 -26.63 3.01 37.95
N ALA A 779 -25.53 3.29 38.66
CA ALA A 779 -24.29 3.84 38.11
C ALA A 779 -23.37 2.75 37.52
N LEU A 780 -23.94 1.86 36.72
CA LEU A 780 -23.26 0.71 36.11
C LEU A 780 -22.38 1.14 34.93
N GLY A 781 -21.21 1.69 35.24
CA GLY A 781 -20.26 2.22 34.26
C GLY A 781 -19.88 3.68 34.54
N THR A 782 -19.01 4.24 33.70
CA THR A 782 -18.44 5.57 33.94
C THR A 782 -19.19 6.67 33.20
N GLY A 783 -19.96 7.48 33.93
CA GLY A 783 -20.62 8.68 33.38
C GLY A 783 -19.61 9.77 32.99
N LYS A 784 -19.85 10.42 31.85
CA LYS A 784 -19.03 11.51 31.28
C LYS A 784 -19.93 12.50 30.52
N SER A 785 -19.55 13.78 30.45
CA SER A 785 -20.23 14.69 29.51
C SER A 785 -19.96 14.23 28.06
N LEU A 786 -20.85 14.55 27.11
CA LEU A 786 -20.60 14.22 25.70
C LEU A 786 -19.30 14.85 25.18
N ALA A 787 -18.99 16.07 25.63
CA ALA A 787 -17.74 16.77 25.32
C ALA A 787 -16.50 16.08 25.91
N ASP A 788 -16.62 15.29 26.98
CA ASP A 788 -15.54 14.43 27.48
C ASP A 788 -15.45 13.11 26.71
N LEU A 789 -16.59 12.56 26.24
CA LEU A 789 -16.61 11.40 25.35
C LEU A 789 -16.08 11.70 23.94
N GLN A 790 -15.86 12.96 23.59
CA GLN A 790 -15.13 13.37 22.39
C GLN A 790 -13.60 13.46 22.59
N LYS A 791 -13.08 13.24 23.81
CA LYS A 791 -11.64 13.35 24.11
C LYS A 791 -10.98 11.98 24.16
N ALA A 792 -9.92 11.77 23.40
CA ALA A 792 -9.14 10.52 23.35
C ALA A 792 -8.62 10.11 24.75
N GLY A 793 -8.19 11.09 25.55
CA GLY A 793 -7.73 10.87 26.93
C GLY A 793 -8.77 10.25 27.87
N THR A 794 -10.08 10.39 27.59
CA THR A 794 -11.14 9.73 28.37
C THR A 794 -11.10 8.20 28.23
N PHE A 795 -10.59 7.70 27.10
CA PHE A 795 -10.54 6.28 26.75
C PHE A 795 -9.14 5.67 26.90
N ALA A 796 -8.22 6.33 27.62
CA ALA A 796 -6.85 5.84 27.81
C ALA A 796 -6.77 4.40 28.36
N ALA A 797 -7.77 3.98 29.14
CA ALA A 797 -7.90 2.61 29.65
C ALA A 797 -8.18 1.54 28.57
N TRP A 798 -8.51 1.92 27.33
CA TRP A 798 -8.62 1.01 26.18
C TRP A 798 -7.25 0.67 25.56
N GLY A 799 -6.20 1.41 25.90
CA GLY A 799 -4.84 1.17 25.41
C GLY A 799 -4.77 1.14 23.88
N ALA A 800 -4.10 0.13 23.32
CA ALA A 800 -3.91 -0.03 21.87
C ALA A 800 -5.21 -0.27 21.07
N ASN A 801 -6.37 -0.45 21.72
CA ASN A 801 -7.64 -0.58 21.03
C ASN A 801 -8.20 0.75 20.51
N ILE A 802 -7.61 1.91 20.84
CA ILE A 802 -8.00 3.23 20.31
C ILE A 802 -6.78 4.02 19.82
N ASP A 803 -6.94 4.76 18.72
CA ASP A 803 -5.89 5.60 18.13
C ASP A 803 -6.52 6.81 17.42
N ASP A 804 -5.90 7.98 17.54
CA ASP A 804 -6.30 9.26 16.92
C ASP A 804 -5.68 9.47 15.53
N ARG A 805 -4.91 8.49 15.03
CA ARG A 805 -4.33 8.46 13.68
C ARG A 805 -5.07 7.46 12.80
N GLY A 806 -5.03 7.70 11.49
CA GLY A 806 -5.64 6.81 10.50
C GLY A 806 -4.70 5.75 9.94
N GLY A 807 -5.27 4.58 9.62
CA GLY A 807 -4.52 3.42 9.15
C GLY A 807 -3.79 2.63 10.24
N SER A 808 -4.11 2.82 11.52
CA SER A 808 -3.59 1.95 12.59
C SER A 808 -4.47 0.69 12.76
N GLY A 809 -3.94 -0.31 13.46
CA GLY A 809 -4.64 -1.56 13.77
C GLY A 809 -5.66 -1.47 14.93
N ALA A 810 -5.92 -0.28 15.46
CA ALA A 810 -6.80 -0.09 16.61
C ALA A 810 -8.28 -0.29 16.24
N VAL A 811 -9.02 -1.04 17.06
CA VAL A 811 -10.47 -1.30 16.89
C VAL A 811 -11.27 0.02 16.74
N TRP A 812 -10.89 1.01 17.54
CA TRP A 812 -11.51 2.32 17.57
C TRP A 812 -10.64 3.38 16.89
N ARG A 813 -11.32 4.31 16.22
CA ARG A 813 -10.81 5.57 15.69
C ARG A 813 -11.51 6.70 16.44
N ILE A 814 -10.78 7.66 16.97
CA ILE A 814 -11.38 8.90 17.50
C ILE A 814 -10.79 10.11 16.79
N TYR A 815 -11.62 11.10 16.47
CA TYR A 815 -11.16 12.42 16.07
C TYR A 815 -11.21 13.29 17.32
N ASP A 816 -10.06 13.48 17.97
CA ASP A 816 -9.98 14.11 19.29
C ASP A 816 -10.60 15.52 19.29
N GLY A 817 -11.51 15.77 20.24
CA GLY A 817 -12.32 16.98 20.33
C GLY A 817 -13.49 17.09 19.34
N HIS A 818 -13.66 16.13 18.42
CA HIS A 818 -14.64 16.19 17.33
C HIS A 818 -15.63 15.03 17.33
N SER A 819 -15.18 13.78 17.47
CA SER A 819 -16.04 12.58 17.45
C SER A 819 -15.97 11.81 18.77
N THR A 820 -17.03 11.08 19.11
CA THR A 820 -16.90 9.92 20.02
C THR A 820 -16.10 8.81 19.32
N PRO A 821 -15.68 7.73 20.02
CA PRO A 821 -15.01 6.61 19.36
C PRO A 821 -15.87 5.97 18.27
N LEU A 822 -15.29 5.81 17.09
CA LEU A 822 -15.88 5.21 15.89
C LEU A 822 -15.22 3.85 15.64
N LEU A 823 -15.99 2.86 15.20
CA LEU A 823 -15.51 1.52 14.89
C LEU A 823 -14.75 1.55 13.56
N ARG A 824 -13.42 1.34 13.60
CA ARG A 824 -12.53 1.51 12.44
C ARG A 824 -12.83 0.53 11.32
N SER A 825 -13.26 -0.69 11.66
CA SER A 825 -13.67 -1.74 10.72
C SER A 825 -14.88 -1.39 9.85
N LEU A 826 -15.58 -0.29 10.16
CA LEU A 826 -16.75 0.21 9.43
C LEU A 826 -16.50 1.60 8.80
N LEU A 827 -15.27 2.12 8.90
CA LEU A 827 -14.82 3.34 8.22
C LEU A 827 -14.12 3.00 6.89
N LYS A 828 -14.22 3.90 5.91
CA LYS A 828 -13.52 3.77 4.62
C LYS A 828 -12.11 4.35 4.72
N ALA A 829 -11.07 3.62 4.29
CA ALA A 829 -9.71 4.15 4.31
C ALA A 829 -9.57 5.39 3.40
N LEU A 830 -8.99 6.48 3.91
CA LEU A 830 -8.72 7.69 3.13
C LEU A 830 -7.30 8.20 3.38
N THR A 831 -6.61 8.61 2.32
CA THR A 831 -5.37 9.38 2.42
C THR A 831 -5.63 10.82 1.97
N VAL A 832 -5.30 11.79 2.81
CA VAL A 832 -5.32 13.22 2.48
C VAL A 832 -3.88 13.68 2.28
N ASP A 833 -3.51 14.00 1.04
CA ASP A 833 -2.18 14.52 0.71
C ASP A 833 -2.19 16.06 0.71
N ALA A 834 -1.39 16.64 1.60
CA ALA A 834 -1.13 18.07 1.68
C ALA A 834 -0.06 18.55 0.68
N GLY A 835 0.65 17.62 0.03
CA GLY A 835 1.79 17.91 -0.85
C GLY A 835 2.98 18.49 -0.09
N THR A 836 3.83 19.24 -0.79
CA THR A 836 4.88 20.05 -0.16
C THR A 836 4.29 21.39 0.29
N LEU A 837 4.21 21.59 1.60
CA LEU A 837 3.78 22.83 2.23
C LEU A 837 4.77 23.97 2.00
N ALA A 838 4.29 25.20 2.17
CA ALA A 838 5.16 26.38 2.15
C ALA A 838 6.19 26.31 3.27
N GLY A 839 7.46 26.10 2.91
CA GLY A 839 8.57 26.09 3.84
C GLY A 839 8.86 27.48 4.43
N LYS A 840 9.61 27.51 5.54
CA LYS A 840 10.11 28.74 6.16
C LYS A 840 11.63 28.74 6.26
N VAL A 841 12.21 29.85 6.73
CA VAL A 841 13.61 29.93 7.16
C VAL A 841 13.66 29.75 8.68
N TYR A 842 14.74 29.17 9.21
CA TYR A 842 14.95 29.01 10.64
C TYR A 842 14.85 30.37 11.37
N ASP A 843 13.95 30.42 12.34
CA ASP A 843 13.69 31.57 13.22
C ASP A 843 13.78 31.17 14.71
N GLY A 844 14.08 29.90 14.99
CA GLY A 844 14.13 29.32 16.33
C GLY A 844 12.78 28.89 16.92
N SER A 845 11.71 28.88 16.14
CA SER A 845 10.38 28.34 16.50
C SER A 845 9.97 27.16 15.60
N ALA A 846 9.11 26.28 16.08
CA ALA A 846 8.49 25.23 15.24
C ALA A 846 7.65 25.86 14.12
N ALA A 847 7.44 25.14 13.03
CA ALA A 847 6.53 25.56 11.96
C ALA A 847 5.14 24.98 12.21
N SER A 848 4.10 25.83 12.16
CA SER A 848 2.70 25.40 12.24
C SER A 848 1.80 26.35 11.44
N GLY A 849 0.60 25.88 11.09
CA GLY A 849 -0.37 26.69 10.36
C GLY A 849 -1.52 25.88 9.75
N THR A 850 -2.31 26.52 8.88
CA THR A 850 -3.40 25.91 8.12
C THR A 850 -2.96 25.55 6.70
N VAL A 851 -3.46 24.43 6.16
CA VAL A 851 -3.19 23.98 4.80
C VAL A 851 -4.29 24.46 3.86
N GLY A 852 -3.97 25.41 2.96
CA GLY A 852 -4.95 26.05 2.09
C GLY A 852 -5.53 25.18 0.96
N SER A 853 -4.94 24.01 0.68
CA SER A 853 -5.44 23.04 -0.30
C SER A 853 -4.82 21.68 -0.09
N TYR A 854 -5.61 20.60 -0.20
CA TYR A 854 -5.16 19.21 -0.11
C TYR A 854 -5.87 18.33 -1.15
N THR A 855 -5.36 17.12 -1.39
CA THR A 855 -5.92 16.14 -2.32
C THR A 855 -6.34 14.88 -1.57
N PRO A 856 -7.65 14.56 -1.47
CA PRO A 856 -8.09 13.26 -0.94
C PRO A 856 -7.92 12.15 -1.98
N SER A 857 -7.52 10.95 -1.54
CA SER A 857 -7.35 9.78 -2.41
C SER A 857 -8.67 9.20 -2.94
N VAL A 858 -9.81 9.60 -2.36
CA VAL A 858 -11.15 9.33 -2.86
C VAL A 858 -11.75 10.65 -3.35
N SER A 859 -12.06 10.72 -4.65
CA SER A 859 -12.68 11.91 -5.24
C SER A 859 -14.06 12.15 -4.65
N GLY A 860 -14.36 13.41 -4.28
CA GLY A 860 -15.64 13.77 -3.68
C GLY A 860 -15.82 13.35 -2.22
N ALA A 861 -14.77 12.87 -1.53
CA ALA A 861 -14.83 12.57 -0.10
C ALA A 861 -15.33 13.79 0.71
N GLN A 862 -16.41 13.59 1.46
CA GLN A 862 -16.93 14.59 2.40
C GLN A 862 -16.13 14.49 3.70
N LEU A 863 -15.55 15.61 4.14
CA LEU A 863 -14.72 15.71 5.34
C LEU A 863 -15.08 17.02 6.05
N ASP A 864 -15.17 16.97 7.37
CA ASP A 864 -15.43 18.13 8.22
C ASP A 864 -14.13 18.72 8.78
N GLY A 865 -14.22 19.95 9.30
CA GLY A 865 -13.09 20.64 9.95
C GLY A 865 -12.20 21.41 8.98
N GLY A 866 -10.92 21.51 9.30
CA GLY A 866 -9.92 22.24 8.51
C GLY A 866 -8.50 21.72 8.75
N LEU A 867 -7.79 21.41 7.67
CA LEU A 867 -6.46 20.80 7.75
C LEU A 867 -5.42 21.79 8.30
N SER A 868 -4.74 21.38 9.37
CA SER A 868 -3.63 22.10 10.01
C SER A 868 -2.38 21.24 10.07
N TYR A 869 -1.23 21.88 10.31
CA TYR A 869 0.07 21.23 10.45
C TYR A 869 0.88 21.78 11.62
N ALA A 870 1.79 20.96 12.15
CA ALA A 870 2.82 21.34 13.10
C ALA A 870 4.09 20.48 12.92
N THR A 871 5.29 21.04 13.10
CA THR A 871 6.55 20.27 13.11
C THR A 871 6.94 19.85 14.52
N ALA A 872 7.41 18.61 14.67
CA ALA A 872 7.87 18.04 15.94
C ALA A 872 9.19 18.68 16.48
N SER A 873 9.82 19.57 15.72
CA SER A 873 11.00 20.33 16.12
C SER A 873 11.04 21.70 15.43
N LYS A 874 11.90 22.59 15.93
CA LYS A 874 12.19 23.92 15.39
C LYS A 874 13.33 23.96 14.35
N ASN A 875 14.16 22.92 14.32
CA ASN A 875 15.43 22.91 13.59
C ASN A 875 15.26 22.96 12.06
N ALA A 876 16.33 23.30 11.33
CA ALA A 876 16.35 23.21 9.88
C ALA A 876 16.34 21.75 9.40
N GLY A 877 15.69 21.50 8.27
CA GLY A 877 15.57 20.16 7.67
C GLY A 877 14.24 19.91 6.97
N THR A 878 14.10 18.70 6.40
CA THR A 878 12.87 18.22 5.79
C THR A 878 12.02 17.47 6.82
N TYR A 879 10.78 17.92 7.01
CA TYR A 879 9.75 17.30 7.84
C TYR A 879 8.73 16.57 6.95
N ARG A 880 8.20 15.43 7.39
CA ARG A 880 7.26 14.60 6.61
C ARG A 880 6.20 13.95 7.49
N ALA A 881 5.03 13.71 6.91
CA ALA A 881 3.96 12.96 7.57
C ALA A 881 4.30 11.46 7.72
N SER A 882 5.19 10.94 6.86
CA SER A 882 5.59 9.53 6.80
C SER A 882 6.44 9.04 7.97
N ASP A 883 7.17 9.94 8.63
CA ASP A 883 8.05 9.66 9.77
C ASP A 883 7.57 10.35 11.06
N GLY A 884 6.39 10.97 11.03
CA GLY A 884 5.78 11.66 12.17
C GLY A 884 6.41 13.02 12.52
N SER A 885 7.45 13.46 11.82
CA SER A 885 8.09 14.75 12.09
C SER A 885 7.23 15.95 11.67
N LEU A 886 6.37 15.79 10.66
CA LEU A 886 5.28 16.71 10.36
C LEU A 886 3.95 16.09 10.82
N GLN A 887 3.35 16.67 11.86
CA GLN A 887 2.00 16.36 12.29
C GLN A 887 1.01 17.07 11.35
N LEU A 888 -0.04 16.35 10.93
CA LEU A 888 -1.17 16.85 10.14
C LEU A 888 -2.47 16.41 10.82
N GLY A 889 -3.47 17.28 10.88
CA GLY A 889 -4.71 17.02 11.62
C GLY A 889 -5.80 18.07 11.38
N GLY A 890 -6.89 17.99 12.16
CA GLY A 890 -8.00 18.95 12.10
C GLY A 890 -9.09 18.65 11.06
N LEU A 891 -8.93 17.61 10.23
CA LEU A 891 -10.06 17.01 9.48
C LEU A 891 -10.65 15.82 10.24
N TYR A 892 -11.97 15.67 10.19
CA TYR A 892 -12.71 14.59 10.85
C TYR A 892 -13.88 14.04 10.00
N SER A 893 -14.53 13.01 10.52
CA SER A 893 -15.61 12.24 9.87
C SER A 893 -16.53 11.59 10.90
N ASP A 894 -17.75 11.19 10.48
CA ASP A 894 -18.63 10.28 11.22
C ASP A 894 -18.30 8.79 10.97
N GLN A 895 -19.11 7.88 11.56
CA GLN A 895 -19.00 6.42 11.45
C GLN A 895 -19.22 5.85 10.03
N ARG A 896 -19.88 6.58 9.12
CA ARG A 896 -20.20 6.12 7.75
C ARG A 896 -19.23 6.68 6.70
N GLY A 897 -18.44 7.69 7.06
CA GLY A 897 -17.35 8.25 6.28
C GLY A 897 -16.05 7.44 6.38
N TYR A 898 -15.01 8.06 6.92
CA TYR A 898 -13.61 7.72 6.63
C TYR A 898 -12.71 7.54 7.86
N ASP A 899 -11.69 6.70 7.72
CA ASP A 899 -10.49 6.69 8.56
C ASP A 899 -9.38 7.49 7.86
N ILE A 900 -9.18 8.73 8.31
CA ILE A 900 -8.31 9.70 7.64
C ILE A 900 -6.86 9.51 8.09
N ARG A 901 -6.01 9.14 7.13
CA ARG A 901 -4.54 9.20 7.21
C ARG A 901 -4.03 10.38 6.37
N TYR A 902 -2.89 10.96 6.77
CA TYR A 902 -2.29 12.09 6.05
C TYR A 902 -1.03 11.71 5.26
N ALA A 903 -0.70 12.55 4.28
CA ALA A 903 0.57 12.59 3.56
C ALA A 903 0.97 14.07 3.33
N GLY A 904 2.28 14.31 3.12
CA GLY A 904 2.82 15.65 2.86
C GLY A 904 4.20 15.87 3.47
N SER A 905 4.81 17.02 3.15
CA SER A 905 6.13 17.43 3.63
C SER A 905 6.22 18.95 3.84
N LEU A 906 7.22 19.38 4.62
CA LEU A 906 7.57 20.79 4.84
C LEU A 906 9.09 20.90 4.95
N GLU A 907 9.67 22.02 4.52
CA GLU A 907 11.10 22.30 4.66
C GLU A 907 11.32 23.54 5.52
N ILE A 908 12.08 23.39 6.61
CA ILE A 908 12.65 24.51 7.35
C ILE A 908 14.05 24.72 6.78
N ASN A 909 14.19 25.74 5.94
CA ASN A 909 15.45 26.17 5.37
C ASN A 909 16.34 26.76 6.46
N LYS A 910 17.65 26.60 6.33
CA LYS A 910 18.61 27.17 7.26
C LYS A 910 18.61 28.71 7.25
N ALA A 911 18.98 29.31 8.37
CA ALA A 911 19.24 30.75 8.45
C ALA A 911 20.65 31.10 7.97
N ALA A 912 20.82 32.22 7.27
CA ALA A 912 22.13 32.72 6.90
C ALA A 912 22.85 33.32 8.13
N LEU A 913 24.07 32.85 8.40
CA LEU A 913 24.95 33.39 9.45
C LEU A 913 26.31 33.74 8.85
N THR A 914 26.83 34.91 9.18
CA THR A 914 28.17 35.38 8.78
C THR A 914 29.03 35.46 10.04
N VAL A 915 30.20 34.84 10.00
CA VAL A 915 31.17 34.79 11.10
C VAL A 915 32.49 35.35 10.59
N THR A 916 32.86 36.53 11.09
CA THR A 916 34.05 37.28 10.64
C THR A 916 35.11 37.25 11.72
N ALA A 917 36.33 36.79 11.42
CA ALA A 917 37.44 36.92 12.37
C ALA A 917 37.88 38.39 12.51
N ALA A 918 38.17 38.80 13.74
CA ALA A 918 38.70 40.13 14.00
C ALA A 918 40.12 40.28 13.43
N ASN A 919 40.43 41.47 12.90
CA ASN A 919 41.79 41.81 12.51
C ASN A 919 42.69 41.94 13.76
N ALA A 920 43.94 41.52 13.66
CA ALA A 920 44.89 41.52 14.76
C ALA A 920 46.28 42.02 14.31
N SER A 921 47.14 42.37 15.27
CA SER A 921 48.50 42.80 15.01
C SER A 921 49.50 42.30 16.05
N LYS A 922 50.75 42.10 15.63
CA LYS A 922 51.88 41.67 16.47
C LYS A 922 53.21 42.18 15.91
N THR A 923 54.30 42.00 16.66
CA THR A 923 55.67 42.26 16.18
C THR A 923 56.39 40.95 15.85
N GLU A 924 57.27 40.96 14.87
CA GLU A 924 58.18 39.83 14.58
C GLU A 924 58.99 39.43 15.83
N GLY A 925 59.02 38.12 16.13
CA GLY A 925 59.61 37.58 17.36
C GLY A 925 58.62 37.34 18.51
N SER A 926 57.34 37.70 18.37
CA SER A 926 56.29 37.42 19.37
C SER A 926 55.28 36.37 18.89
N LEU A 927 54.92 35.41 19.75
CA LEU A 927 53.82 34.47 19.50
C LEU A 927 52.49 35.18 19.71
N LEU A 928 51.55 35.04 18.77
CA LEU A 928 50.14 35.32 18.99
C LEU A 928 49.40 33.99 19.21
N ALA A 929 48.56 33.92 20.24
CA ALA A 929 47.63 32.82 20.48
C ALA A 929 46.21 33.37 20.43
N PHE A 930 45.32 32.70 19.70
CA PHE A 930 43.90 33.04 19.67
C PHE A 930 43.16 32.36 20.83
N THR A 931 42.29 33.09 21.52
CA THR A 931 41.40 32.52 22.55
C THR A 931 40.18 31.84 21.93
N GLY A 932 39.89 32.10 20.65
CA GLY A 932 38.70 31.63 19.92
C GLY A 932 37.49 32.53 20.12
N THR A 933 37.66 33.72 20.70
CA THR A 933 36.60 34.72 20.92
C THR A 933 36.76 35.96 20.04
N GLU A 934 37.83 36.02 19.24
CA GLU A 934 38.19 37.17 18.41
C GLU A 934 37.43 37.18 17.07
N PHE A 935 36.11 37.26 17.14
CA PHE A 935 35.21 37.26 15.98
C PHE A 935 34.01 38.21 16.17
N THR A 936 33.30 38.48 15.08
CA THR A 936 31.98 39.11 15.08
C THR A 936 30.99 38.30 14.25
N THR A 937 29.72 38.37 14.60
CA THR A 937 28.60 37.84 13.79
C THR A 937 27.86 38.98 13.09
N GLY A 938 27.18 38.69 11.98
CA GLY A 938 26.30 39.69 11.36
C GLY A 938 25.08 39.99 12.24
N GLY A 939 24.77 41.27 12.40
CA GLY A 939 23.70 41.73 13.31
C GLY A 939 22.34 41.12 12.99
N GLY A 940 21.69 40.53 14.00
CA GLY A 940 20.37 39.89 13.88
C GLY A 940 20.33 38.58 13.09
N GLN A 941 21.47 37.99 12.74
CA GLN A 941 21.52 36.71 12.02
C GLN A 941 21.24 35.51 12.93
N LEU A 942 21.80 35.49 14.15
CA LEU A 942 21.42 34.52 15.19
C LEU A 942 19.94 34.70 15.58
N LYS A 943 19.26 33.61 15.95
CA LYS A 943 17.81 33.52 16.20
C LYS A 943 17.51 33.06 17.63
N ASN A 944 16.31 33.31 18.15
CA ASN A 944 15.85 32.80 19.45
C ASN A 944 16.88 33.00 20.58
N ASP A 945 17.49 34.19 20.64
CA ASP A 945 18.53 34.58 21.60
C ASP A 945 19.72 33.60 21.71
N GLU A 946 19.96 32.80 20.67
CA GLU A 946 21.12 31.92 20.53
C GLU A 946 22.41 32.74 20.48
N THR A 947 23.48 32.23 21.11
CA THR A 947 24.75 32.95 21.21
C THR A 947 25.87 32.13 20.58
N LEU A 948 26.81 32.80 19.91
CA LEU A 948 28.06 32.17 19.48
C LEU A 948 29.14 32.46 20.52
N VAL A 949 29.83 31.42 21.00
CA VAL A 949 30.71 31.48 22.19
C VAL A 949 32.18 31.30 21.80
N ARG A 950 32.44 30.51 20.77
CA ARG A 950 33.78 30.16 20.30
C ARG A 950 33.76 29.89 18.79
N VAL A 951 34.87 30.19 18.13
CA VAL A 951 35.18 29.75 16.78
C VAL A 951 36.63 29.26 16.75
N ASP A 952 36.98 28.38 15.82
CA ASP A 952 38.37 28.00 15.62
C ASP A 952 39.06 29.06 14.76
N LEU A 953 40.17 29.63 15.27
CA LEU A 953 40.96 30.67 14.61
C LEU A 953 42.40 30.20 14.38
N SER A 954 42.93 30.43 13.18
CA SER A 954 44.31 30.09 12.85
C SER A 954 44.93 31.09 11.87
N SER A 955 46.25 31.28 11.94
CA SER A 955 46.98 32.10 10.98
C SER A 955 48.44 31.68 10.89
N SER A 956 48.99 31.60 9.68
CA SER A 956 50.44 31.39 9.46
C SER A 956 51.29 32.57 9.93
N GLY A 957 50.69 33.73 10.21
CA GLY A 957 51.37 34.86 10.87
C GLY A 957 51.48 34.73 12.39
N ALA A 958 50.78 33.78 13.03
CA ALA A 958 50.70 33.69 14.49
C ALA A 958 52.02 33.21 15.18
N PRO A 959 52.75 32.20 14.67
CA PRO A 959 54.02 31.72 15.23
C PRO A 959 55.09 32.81 15.41
N ALA A 960 55.95 32.69 16.42
CA ALA A 960 56.90 33.75 16.81
C ALA A 960 57.95 34.07 15.73
N ASP A 961 58.27 33.11 14.87
CA ASP A 961 59.20 33.17 13.75
C ASP A 961 58.62 33.78 12.46
N ALA A 962 57.29 33.96 12.39
CA ALA A 962 56.61 34.61 11.27
C ALA A 962 57.13 36.03 11.02
N LYS A 963 57.37 36.35 9.74
CA LYS A 963 58.02 37.58 9.28
C LYS A 963 57.06 38.76 9.19
N ALA A 964 57.63 39.97 9.12
CA ALA A 964 56.86 41.18 8.82
C ALA A 964 56.04 41.02 7.51
N GLY A 965 54.74 41.29 7.57
CA GLY A 965 53.82 41.00 6.47
C GLY A 965 52.34 41.01 6.88
N SER A 966 51.49 40.56 5.95
CA SER A 966 50.03 40.47 6.11
C SER A 966 49.57 39.04 5.87
N TYR A 967 48.93 38.43 6.87
CA TYR A 967 48.50 37.04 6.87
C TYR A 967 46.99 36.94 7.06
N ALA A 968 46.33 35.95 6.46
CA ALA A 968 44.93 35.67 6.73
C ALA A 968 44.76 35.06 8.13
N ILE A 969 43.71 35.46 8.85
CA ILE A 969 43.19 34.76 10.03
C ILE A 969 42.01 33.92 9.53
N ALA A 970 42.24 32.64 9.32
CA ALA A 970 41.22 31.70 8.91
C ALA A 970 40.30 31.39 10.09
N VAL A 971 38.99 31.35 9.83
CA VAL A 971 37.94 31.07 10.83
C VAL A 971 37.05 29.91 10.38
N GLY A 972 36.65 29.07 11.34
CA GLY A 972 35.78 27.92 11.12
C GLY A 972 35.13 27.43 12.41
N ASN A 973 34.43 26.30 12.32
CA ASN A 973 33.91 25.53 13.46
C ASN A 973 33.22 26.37 14.55
N ALA A 974 32.16 27.08 14.14
CA ALA A 974 31.32 27.90 15.00
C ALA A 974 30.66 27.08 16.13
N GLN A 975 31.07 27.34 17.37
CA GLN A 975 30.60 26.69 18.60
C GLN A 975 29.81 27.69 19.46
N GLY A 976 28.56 27.37 19.78
CA GLY A 976 27.64 28.29 20.45
C GLY A 976 27.23 27.90 21.87
N GLY A 977 26.30 28.70 22.38
CA GLY A 977 25.63 28.55 23.66
C GLY A 977 24.16 28.98 23.55
N ASN A 978 23.41 28.82 24.64
CA ASN A 978 21.96 29.09 24.69
C ASN A 978 21.15 28.39 23.57
N GLY A 979 21.48 27.12 23.28
CA GLY A 979 20.73 26.31 22.30
C GLY A 979 21.08 26.54 20.82
N PHE A 980 22.16 27.25 20.52
CA PHE A 980 22.71 27.33 19.16
C PHE A 980 23.08 25.94 18.61
N ASP A 981 22.63 25.65 17.40
CA ASP A 981 22.98 24.44 16.64
C ASP A 981 23.44 24.85 15.25
N ALA A 982 24.69 24.55 14.89
CA ALA A 982 25.27 24.93 13.60
C ALA A 982 24.56 24.29 12.39
N SER A 983 23.81 23.20 12.58
CA SER A 983 23.01 22.59 11.51
C SER A 983 21.81 23.45 11.08
N ASN A 984 21.34 24.36 11.96
CA ASN A 984 20.27 25.31 11.66
C ASN A 984 20.69 26.48 10.76
N TYR A 985 21.99 26.61 10.47
CA TYR A 985 22.56 27.75 9.76
C TYR A 985 23.39 27.34 8.53
N ASP A 986 23.39 28.21 7.51
CA ASP A 986 24.43 28.22 6.48
C ASP A 986 25.43 29.32 6.85
N ILE A 987 26.60 28.86 7.30
CA ILE A 987 27.60 29.70 7.95
C ILE A 987 28.67 30.14 6.96
N ALA A 988 28.63 31.42 6.57
CA ALA A 988 29.64 32.08 5.77
C ALA A 988 30.78 32.59 6.67
N TYR A 989 31.93 31.92 6.58
CA TYR A 989 33.15 32.30 7.29
C TYR A 989 33.94 33.36 6.52
N VAL A 990 34.31 34.45 7.18
CA VAL A 990 35.05 35.58 6.59
C VAL A 990 36.37 35.77 7.34
N ASN A 991 37.48 35.59 6.62
CA ASN A 991 38.82 35.66 7.20
C ASN A 991 39.19 37.09 7.60
N GLY A 992 39.82 37.22 8.77
CA GLY A 992 40.43 38.46 9.24
C GLY A 992 41.85 38.62 8.69
N VAL A 993 42.52 39.72 9.06
CA VAL A 993 43.90 40.02 8.69
C VAL A 993 44.77 40.15 9.94
N LEU A 994 45.88 39.40 9.98
CA LEU A 994 46.95 39.51 10.95
C LEU A 994 48.12 40.28 10.35
N SER A 995 48.37 41.48 10.86
CA SER A 995 49.53 42.29 10.49
C SER A 995 50.71 42.00 11.42
N VAL A 996 51.84 41.57 10.84
CA VAL A 996 53.11 41.40 11.57
C VAL A 996 53.99 42.60 11.25
N ALA A 997 54.30 43.41 12.27
CA ALA A 997 55.20 44.54 12.16
C ALA A 997 56.67 44.12 12.26
N ALA A 998 57.54 44.73 11.44
CA ALA A 998 58.98 44.55 11.53
C ALA A 998 59.51 45.09 12.86
N LYS A 999 60.45 44.35 13.49
CA LYS A 999 61.11 44.77 14.71
C LYS A 999 62.05 45.94 14.42
N ALA A 1000 61.79 47.10 15.01
CA ALA A 1000 62.52 48.33 14.70
C ALA A 1000 64.03 48.22 15.01
N GLY A 1001 64.86 48.53 14.01
CA GLY A 1001 66.31 48.70 14.14
C GLY A 1001 66.71 50.17 14.14
N ALA A 1002 67.81 50.51 14.81
CA ALA A 1002 68.28 51.89 14.94
C ALA A 1002 68.93 52.42 13.63
N GLN A 1003 68.83 53.72 13.41
CA GLN A 1003 69.58 54.44 12.37
C GLN A 1003 70.76 55.23 12.95
N GLU A 1004 71.87 55.24 12.23
CA GLU A 1004 72.89 56.29 12.32
C GLU A 1004 72.71 57.31 11.16
N ASN A 1005 73.30 58.49 11.31
CA ASN A 1005 73.21 59.63 10.39
C ASN A 1005 74.42 60.56 10.60
N PRO A 1006 75.06 61.12 9.55
CA PRO A 1006 75.14 62.60 9.51
C PRO A 1006 75.25 63.28 8.11
N ALA A 1007 75.09 64.61 8.13
CA ALA A 1007 75.50 65.67 7.17
C ALA A 1007 74.62 65.92 5.91
N GLY A 1008 74.46 67.17 5.42
CA GLY A 1008 74.85 68.49 5.97
C GLY A 1008 74.87 69.66 4.94
N ALA A 1009 74.62 70.91 5.38
CA ALA A 1009 74.43 72.19 4.63
C ALA A 1009 73.04 72.38 3.96
N GLN A 1010 72.31 73.52 3.97
CA GLN A 1010 72.55 75.00 4.00
C GLN A 1010 72.89 75.62 2.61
N GLU A 1011 72.46 76.83 2.20
CA GLU A 1011 71.97 78.04 2.94
C GLU A 1011 71.02 78.99 2.11
N ASN A 1012 70.77 80.24 2.59
CA ASN A 1012 69.99 81.40 2.05
C ASN A 1012 68.44 81.40 2.28
N GLN A 1013 67.80 82.27 3.10
CA GLN A 1013 67.70 83.77 3.22
C GLN A 1013 66.68 84.39 2.21
N ALA A 1014 65.49 84.96 2.54
CA ALA A 1014 65.04 86.07 3.45
C ALA A 1014 64.42 87.22 2.57
N PRO A 1015 63.58 88.21 3.03
CA PRO A 1015 63.19 88.59 4.40
C PRO A 1015 61.68 88.96 4.69
N SER A 1016 61.33 89.00 5.98
CA SER A 1016 60.38 89.86 6.76
C SER A 1016 58.99 90.39 6.28
N SER A 1017 58.04 90.32 7.25
CA SER A 1017 56.83 91.17 7.50
C SER A 1017 55.52 90.91 6.72
N GLY A 1018 54.32 90.99 7.33
CA GLY A 1018 53.99 90.98 8.77
C GLY A 1018 52.59 91.52 9.16
N THR A 1019 51.75 90.72 9.84
CA THR A 1019 50.39 91.14 10.29
C THR A 1019 50.00 90.60 11.69
N ILE A 1020 50.52 91.25 12.73
CA ILE A 1020 49.79 91.83 13.90
C ILE A 1020 48.23 91.75 13.81
N TRP A 1021 47.37 91.50 14.81
CA TRP A 1021 47.33 91.18 16.27
C TRP A 1021 45.82 90.83 16.59
N ARG A 1022 45.24 90.48 17.76
CA ARG A 1022 45.61 90.23 19.19
C ARG A 1022 44.45 89.50 19.93
N ASN A 1023 44.75 88.62 20.90
CA ASN A 1023 44.20 88.50 22.28
C ASN A 1023 42.64 88.42 22.55
N GLN A 1024 42.11 87.94 23.70
CA GLN A 1024 42.65 87.30 24.93
C GLN A 1024 41.58 86.57 25.76
N ALA A 1025 42.03 85.59 26.57
CA ALA A 1025 41.52 85.25 27.93
C ALA A 1025 40.08 84.67 28.07
N HIS A 1026 39.67 84.06 29.19
CA HIS A 1026 40.37 83.85 30.49
C HIS A 1026 40.09 82.47 31.13
N GLU A 1027 40.69 82.24 32.30
CA GLU A 1027 40.59 81.10 33.22
C GLU A 1027 39.20 81.03 33.94
N ALA A 1028 38.88 80.17 34.93
CA ALA A 1028 39.67 79.25 35.77
C ALA A 1028 38.82 78.17 36.47
N HIS A 1029 39.51 77.19 37.10
CA HIS A 1029 39.12 76.48 38.34
C HIS A 1029 37.86 75.55 38.33
N LYS A 1030 37.66 74.61 39.26
CA LYS A 1030 38.49 73.62 40.03
C LYS A 1030 37.57 72.88 41.02
N ALA A 1031 38.07 71.79 41.65
CA ALA A 1031 37.60 71.23 42.95
C ALA A 1031 36.21 70.53 42.97
N HIS A 1032 35.92 69.54 43.84
CA HIS A 1032 36.74 68.50 44.51
C HIS A 1032 35.82 67.43 45.18
N GLN A 1033 36.40 66.30 45.62
CA GLN A 1033 35.98 65.43 46.75
C GLN A 1033 34.82 64.40 46.58
N ALA A 1034 34.88 63.41 47.48
CA ALA A 1034 33.98 62.27 47.80
C ALA A 1034 34.39 61.77 49.23
N PRO A 1035 33.90 60.65 49.84
CA PRO A 1035 32.67 59.84 49.68
C PRO A 1035 31.78 60.01 50.96
N PRO A 1036 31.53 59.08 51.93
CA PRO A 1036 31.16 57.64 51.95
C PRO A 1036 29.95 57.25 52.89
N GLN A 1037 29.68 55.93 53.06
CA GLN A 1037 29.02 55.28 54.24
C GLN A 1037 27.50 55.54 54.53
N GLU A 1038 26.73 54.77 55.33
CA GLU A 1038 26.70 53.35 55.84
C GLU A 1038 25.36 53.11 56.63
N ARG A 1039 25.02 51.86 57.04
CA ARG A 1039 24.09 51.44 58.15
C ARG A 1039 22.56 51.41 57.91
N LEU A 1040 21.72 50.65 58.65
CA LEU A 1040 21.79 49.30 59.30
C LEU A 1040 20.37 48.87 59.81
N GLY A 1041 20.12 47.56 59.97
CA GLY A 1041 18.94 46.97 60.70
C GLY A 1041 18.40 45.70 59.99
N GLN A 1042 18.36 44.48 60.54
CA GLN A 1042 17.78 43.91 61.78
C GLN A 1042 16.22 43.80 61.79
N ALA A 1043 15.57 42.68 62.17
CA ALA A 1043 16.06 41.30 62.43
C ALA A 1043 14.91 40.26 62.57
N ARG A 1044 15.26 38.94 62.53
CA ARG A 1044 14.49 37.73 62.95
C ARG A 1044 13.25 37.32 62.10
N GLY A 1045 12.92 36.03 61.96
CA GLY A 1045 13.60 34.79 62.41
C GLY A 1045 12.76 33.50 62.21
N GLY A 1046 13.37 32.32 62.42
CA GLY A 1046 12.78 30.97 62.23
C GLY A 1046 13.13 30.36 60.86
N GLN A 1047 13.77 29.20 60.67
CA GLN A 1047 13.75 27.85 61.29
C GLN A 1047 12.48 27.02 60.96
N THR A 1048 12.55 25.73 60.55
CA THR A 1048 13.70 24.78 60.45
C THR A 1048 13.39 23.53 59.59
N LEU A 1049 14.44 22.97 58.94
CA LEU A 1049 14.68 21.53 58.62
C LEU A 1049 13.66 20.76 57.73
N ALA A 1050 14.00 19.73 56.94
CA ALA A 1050 15.26 19.12 56.45
C ALA A 1050 14.97 18.57 55.01
N GLY A 1051 15.89 18.25 54.09
CA GLY A 1051 17.11 17.44 54.20
C GLY A 1051 16.77 15.93 54.08
N THR A 1052 17.42 15.07 53.28
CA THR A 1052 18.62 15.20 52.40
C THR A 1052 18.71 13.99 51.45
N SER A 1053 19.35 14.15 50.28
CA SER A 1053 19.92 13.06 49.45
C SER A 1053 21.36 12.71 49.93
N PRO A 1054 22.24 11.90 49.25
CA PRO A 1054 22.12 11.08 48.03
C PRO A 1054 22.87 9.70 48.08
N PHE A 1055 23.08 9.06 46.90
CA PHE A 1055 24.12 8.06 46.52
C PHE A 1055 23.98 6.52 46.79
N LEU A 1056 24.08 5.75 45.68
CA LEU A 1056 24.87 4.52 45.39
C LEU A 1056 25.16 3.49 46.53
N THR A 1057 25.03 2.16 46.35
CA THR A 1057 25.84 1.33 45.42
C THR A 1057 25.40 -0.16 45.32
N LEU A 1058 25.78 -0.83 44.22
CA LEU A 1058 26.15 -2.27 44.06
C LEU A 1058 25.12 -3.43 44.13
N ALA A 1059 25.53 -4.60 43.59
CA ALA A 1059 24.79 -5.85 43.33
C ALA A 1059 25.27 -7.01 44.28
N PRO A 1060 24.89 -8.33 44.18
CA PRO A 1060 24.84 -9.18 42.95
C PRO A 1060 23.80 -10.35 42.85
N ILE A 1061 23.59 -10.82 41.60
CA ILE A 1061 23.54 -12.22 41.07
C ILE A 1061 23.12 -13.40 42.01
N PHE A 1062 22.13 -14.25 41.61
CA PHE A 1062 22.27 -15.72 41.34
C PHE A 1062 20.94 -16.46 40.96
N ILE A 1063 20.87 -17.03 39.73
CA ILE A 1063 20.39 -18.38 39.28
C ILE A 1063 19.31 -19.14 40.13
N ARG A 1064 18.19 -19.70 39.60
CA ARG A 1064 18.10 -21.02 38.89
C ARG A 1064 16.68 -21.41 38.37
N ALA A 1065 16.63 -22.32 37.35
CA ALA A 1065 15.52 -23.19 36.86
C ALA A 1065 14.28 -22.50 36.21
N ARG A 1066 13.61 -22.99 35.14
CA ARG A 1066 13.12 -24.35 34.72
C ARG A 1066 11.99 -24.87 35.62
N ASP A 1067 10.91 -25.50 35.14
CA ASP A 1067 10.63 -26.32 33.94
C ASP A 1067 9.54 -25.68 33.00
N GLU A 1068 9.35 -25.97 31.70
CA GLU A 1068 9.03 -27.22 30.97
C GLU A 1068 7.57 -27.72 31.13
N ASP A 1069 6.65 -27.14 30.33
CA ASP A 1069 5.64 -27.80 29.47
C ASP A 1069 5.19 -26.82 28.35
#